data_AF-A0A195ERC3-F1
#
_entry.id   AF-A0A195ERC3-F1
#
_cell.length_a   1.000
_cell.length_b   1.000
_cell.length_c   1.000
_cell.angle_alpha   90.00
_cell.angle_beta   90.00
_cell.angle_gamma   90.00
#
_symmetry.space_group_name_H-M   'P 1'
#
loop_
_entity.id
_entity.type
_entity.pdbx_description
1 polymer ?
#
loop_
_entity_poly.entity_id
_entity_poly.type
_entity_poly.pdbx_seq_one_letter_code
_entity_poly.pdbx_strand_id
1 'polypeptide(L)'
;MFIIVAPLLLRMLHNIITDEIFRKGLITYLTTHQFSSASPDDLWSAMQSALDESDVPYKDYRIKEVMDTWMNQERYPFVDVVRNYETGEVTISQTCVWLYGETENKITKWWIPITFATQSNPDFSNTVPHYWLRPDQHNISFIINPDDWIIVNLQQTGYYRVSYDIKNYQKIAHYLNSEEYKNIHVVNRAQIIIDLLAMVFAERINGYLFVHLISYLFQEREYAAWQPLFQIIESISKIYLLPEFYHIKVRLIQLLERLLYYIGYVDNPNDDDVTKLVRLSALKWACTLGHEECKKMAALKLSEHLVDPKTHKILYEEEFMYCIGMMAANRTTWDKMLELYLKNEKLKIQILESLSCAEDPDIIINYLNIISLNTSLFHDDEHSFVFKNVLEKSFTTTAVIKLILENVYSNEQIDKVNFTIYILIIDLFIAFYSSYNTEYATLLYKWLAVTHFEPNGAKRMFPCWDEPALKATFNISVLHYQNYSVLSNMPIQKQFLVKQKDMIHTHFKTTPIMSTYIVAIVMSDFIKVPNANNTINMWCKSLTTKVTLAHNIAEKVVKFLIQYTNSSQKVPKMDHVLIPNFVVDGMGNWGLITYDETKIIYDDSSNSTYQKTKVALTVAHKLAHQWFGNLVTPSWWPYLWLSKGLASFFQTYIINEIFENYRRTTELFMIQKIQQCLFQDTGSLNFVTMKLGSTLEDNFFKLNSLVYEKASILLRMLQNTVTDEVFRKGLITYLTKHQFNSATPDDLWSAIQSALDESDVPHEDYRIKEVMDTWMNQKHYPFVHVKRNYKTGEVTISQTCVWLYGETENKITKWWIPITFATQSNPDFSNTVPRYWLRPDQHNISFTINPNDWIIVNLQLTGYYRVSYDIKNWQKIAHYLNSNKYTNIHVLNRAQIIIDSFILVLNDRMIGYSFLQLIRYLSKDRDYVAWQPLFEIMERMPKALLPPEMIHIKVQFYS
;
A
#
# COMPACT_ATOMS: atom_id res chain seq x y z
N MET A 1 -13.13 -5.15 1.79
CA MET A 1 -13.64 -5.52 0.46
C MET A 1 -14.29 -4.33 -0.26
N PHE A 2 -15.32 -3.67 0.30
CA PHE A 2 -16.00 -2.49 -0.31
C PHE A 2 -15.09 -1.37 -0.88
N ILE A 3 -13.93 -1.11 -0.26
CA ILE A 3 -12.97 -0.06 -0.69
C ILE A 3 -12.37 -0.31 -2.09
N ILE A 4 -12.37 -1.56 -2.57
CA ILE A 4 -11.74 -1.94 -3.85
C ILE A 4 -12.70 -1.79 -5.04
N VAL A 5 -14.03 -1.93 -4.82
CA VAL A 5 -15.01 -2.04 -5.92
C VAL A 5 -15.52 -0.67 -6.40
N ALA A 6 -15.80 0.27 -5.50
CA ALA A 6 -16.38 1.56 -5.86
C ALA A 6 -15.57 2.38 -6.90
N PRO A 7 -14.22 2.44 -6.87
CA PRO A 7 -13.44 3.10 -7.90
C PRO A 7 -13.55 2.44 -9.29
N LEU A 8 -13.75 1.11 -9.33
CA LEU A 8 -13.87 0.35 -10.57
C LEU A 8 -15.21 0.65 -11.27
N LEU A 9 -16.30 0.82 -10.50
CA LEU A 9 -17.61 1.18 -11.03
C LEU A 9 -17.68 2.63 -11.54
N LEU A 10 -17.00 3.58 -10.89
CA LEU A 10 -16.92 4.96 -11.38
C LEU A 10 -16.02 5.08 -12.63
N ARG A 11 -14.92 4.33 -12.70
CA ARG A 11 -14.11 4.21 -13.93
C ARG A 11 -14.93 3.67 -15.10
N MET A 12 -15.79 2.69 -14.84
CA MET A 12 -16.69 2.15 -15.86
C MET A 12 -17.72 3.22 -16.30
N LEU A 13 -18.36 3.95 -15.38
CA LEU A 13 -19.31 5.02 -15.70
C LEU A 13 -18.69 6.16 -16.54
N HIS A 14 -17.42 6.50 -16.28
CA HIS A 14 -16.71 7.53 -17.05
C HIS A 14 -16.50 7.14 -18.52
N ASN A 15 -16.02 5.91 -18.77
CA ASN A 15 -15.91 5.38 -20.14
C ASN A 15 -17.27 5.31 -20.83
N ILE A 16 -18.32 5.01 -20.06
CA ILE A 16 -19.72 4.82 -20.49
C ILE A 16 -20.36 6.04 -21.16
N ILE A 17 -20.35 7.21 -20.51
CA ILE A 17 -20.99 8.43 -21.04
C ILE A 17 -20.00 9.34 -21.77
N THR A 18 -18.77 8.88 -22.00
CA THR A 18 -17.62 9.70 -22.43
C THR A 18 -17.20 10.75 -21.40
N ASP A 19 -15.96 11.19 -21.59
CA ASP A 19 -15.35 12.25 -20.79
C ASP A 19 -16.23 13.52 -20.79
N GLU A 20 -16.58 14.08 -21.95
CA GLU A 20 -17.32 15.35 -22.05
C GLU A 20 -18.65 15.39 -21.29
N ILE A 21 -19.41 14.28 -21.28
CA ILE A 21 -20.72 14.24 -20.61
C ILE A 21 -20.58 13.89 -19.14
N PHE A 22 -19.67 12.99 -18.75
CA PHE A 22 -19.36 12.75 -17.33
C PHE A 22 -18.93 14.05 -16.65
N ARG A 23 -18.12 14.85 -17.37
CA ARG A 23 -17.72 16.20 -17.00
C ARG A 23 -18.92 17.15 -16.86
N LYS A 24 -19.78 17.23 -17.88
CA LYS A 24 -20.98 18.11 -17.87
C LYS A 24 -21.97 17.71 -16.77
N GLY A 25 -22.14 16.41 -16.52
CA GLY A 25 -23.03 15.85 -15.50
C GLY A 25 -22.59 16.12 -14.07
N LEU A 26 -21.29 16.00 -13.81
CA LEU A 26 -20.69 16.46 -12.55
C LEU A 26 -20.88 17.96 -12.35
N ILE A 27 -20.75 18.78 -13.41
CA ILE A 27 -21.01 20.23 -13.32
C ILE A 27 -22.47 20.46 -12.92
N THR A 28 -23.45 19.88 -13.63
CA THR A 28 -24.88 20.04 -13.33
C THR A 28 -25.24 19.56 -11.92
N TYR A 29 -24.61 18.50 -11.41
CA TYR A 29 -24.83 17.98 -10.06
C TYR A 29 -24.37 18.99 -9.01
N LEU A 30 -23.14 19.46 -9.18
CA LEU A 30 -22.49 20.39 -8.26
C LEU A 30 -23.10 21.79 -8.29
N THR A 31 -23.73 22.22 -9.40
CA THR A 31 -24.50 23.47 -9.46
C THR A 31 -25.90 23.34 -8.88
N THR A 32 -26.57 22.20 -9.07
CA THR A 32 -27.98 22.01 -8.64
C THR A 32 -28.09 21.76 -7.14
N HIS A 33 -27.15 21.00 -6.56
CA HIS A 33 -27.08 20.69 -5.13
C HIS A 33 -26.00 21.54 -4.41
N GLN A 34 -25.68 22.71 -4.96
CA GLN A 34 -24.66 23.58 -4.40
C GLN A 34 -25.08 24.06 -3.00
N PHE A 35 -24.20 23.83 -2.02
CA PHE A 35 -24.41 24.18 -0.60
C PHE A 35 -25.52 23.40 0.14
N SER A 36 -26.04 22.30 -0.42
CA SER A 36 -26.98 21.39 0.25
C SER A 36 -26.39 20.00 0.53
N SER A 37 -27.10 19.20 1.32
CA SER A 37 -26.80 17.78 1.53
C SER A 37 -27.30 16.95 0.34
N ALA A 38 -26.51 15.98 -0.13
CA ALA A 38 -26.86 15.14 -1.27
C ALA A 38 -26.65 13.64 -1.00
N SER A 39 -27.41 12.83 -1.72
CA SER A 39 -27.41 11.37 -1.78
C SER A 39 -26.80 10.88 -3.10
N PRO A 40 -26.57 9.56 -3.29
CA PRO A 40 -26.14 9.02 -4.58
C PRO A 40 -27.12 9.33 -5.73
N ASP A 41 -28.42 9.37 -5.44
CA ASP A 41 -29.47 9.58 -6.44
C ASP A 41 -29.42 10.98 -7.07
N ASP A 42 -28.94 11.97 -6.32
CA ASP A 42 -28.75 13.35 -6.78
C ASP A 42 -27.63 13.43 -7.84
N LEU A 43 -26.55 12.65 -7.67
CA LEU A 43 -25.47 12.54 -8.66
C LEU A 43 -25.99 11.92 -9.97
N TRP A 44 -26.77 10.84 -9.88
CA TRP A 44 -27.32 10.18 -11.06
C TRP A 44 -28.31 11.06 -11.81
N SER A 45 -29.10 11.87 -11.09
CA SER A 45 -30.10 12.78 -11.68
C SER A 45 -29.46 13.87 -12.55
N ALA A 46 -28.31 14.41 -12.13
CA ALA A 46 -27.63 15.46 -12.89
C ALA A 46 -26.67 14.93 -13.96
N MET A 47 -26.04 13.78 -13.74
CA MET A 47 -25.41 13.01 -14.83
C MET A 47 -26.43 12.77 -15.94
N GLN A 48 -27.67 12.42 -15.59
CA GLN A 48 -28.75 12.23 -16.56
C GLN A 48 -29.09 13.52 -17.31
N SER A 49 -29.18 14.67 -16.62
CA SER A 49 -29.49 15.95 -17.27
C SER A 49 -28.44 16.37 -18.30
N ALA A 50 -27.15 16.19 -17.99
CA ALA A 50 -26.08 16.54 -18.92
C ALA A 50 -26.03 15.64 -20.16
N LEU A 51 -26.33 14.36 -19.95
CA LEU A 51 -26.53 13.40 -21.02
C LEU A 51 -27.77 13.81 -21.85
N ASP A 52 -28.88 14.20 -21.21
CA ASP A 52 -30.12 14.76 -21.80
C ASP A 52 -29.97 16.10 -22.54
N GLU A 53 -28.81 16.77 -22.41
CA GLU A 53 -28.46 17.99 -23.14
C GLU A 53 -27.22 17.80 -24.04
N SER A 54 -26.89 16.56 -24.41
CA SER A 54 -25.76 16.25 -25.30
C SER A 54 -26.24 15.82 -26.69
N ASP A 55 -25.45 16.14 -27.72
CA ASP A 55 -25.71 15.67 -29.10
C ASP A 55 -25.36 14.17 -29.29
N VAL A 56 -24.91 13.49 -28.22
CA VAL A 56 -24.65 12.04 -28.23
C VAL A 56 -26.00 11.30 -28.27
N PRO A 57 -26.21 10.32 -29.18
CA PRO A 57 -27.46 9.58 -29.21
C PRO A 57 -27.47 8.46 -28.14
N TYR A 58 -28.10 8.70 -26.98
CA TYR A 58 -28.17 7.74 -25.86
C TYR A 58 -29.62 7.43 -25.40
N LYS A 59 -30.64 7.53 -26.29
CA LYS A 59 -32.11 7.52 -25.99
C LYS A 59 -32.69 6.30 -25.24
N ASP A 60 -31.84 5.44 -24.72
CA ASP A 60 -32.04 4.03 -24.49
C ASP A 60 -31.70 3.58 -23.08
N TYR A 61 -31.04 4.41 -22.25
CA TYR A 61 -30.73 4.10 -20.86
C TYR A 61 -30.81 5.32 -19.94
N ARG A 62 -31.13 5.09 -18.67
CA ARG A 62 -30.97 6.11 -17.62
C ARG A 62 -29.79 5.77 -16.72
N ILE A 63 -28.95 6.74 -16.41
CA ILE A 63 -27.71 6.56 -15.64
C ILE A 63 -27.99 6.03 -14.23
N LYS A 64 -29.09 6.48 -13.60
CA LYS A 64 -29.54 5.92 -12.32
C LYS A 64 -29.81 4.41 -12.43
N GLU A 65 -30.58 4.00 -13.43
CA GLU A 65 -30.92 2.60 -13.70
C GLU A 65 -29.66 1.77 -14.02
N VAL A 66 -28.70 2.34 -14.76
CA VAL A 66 -27.38 1.73 -14.98
C VAL A 66 -26.68 1.51 -13.65
N MET A 67 -26.43 2.56 -12.87
CA MET A 67 -25.60 2.49 -11.66
C MET A 67 -26.25 1.73 -10.51
N ASP A 68 -27.57 1.79 -10.37
CA ASP A 68 -28.31 1.00 -9.38
C ASP A 68 -28.13 -0.51 -9.63
N THR A 69 -28.02 -0.98 -10.89
CA THR A 69 -27.69 -2.39 -11.15
C THR A 69 -26.29 -2.80 -10.70
N TRP A 70 -25.35 -1.86 -10.55
CA TRP A 70 -23.97 -2.16 -10.14
C TRP A 70 -23.69 -1.94 -8.66
N MET A 71 -24.46 -1.08 -7.98
CA MET A 71 -24.23 -0.71 -6.58
C MET A 71 -25.16 -1.40 -5.59
N ASN A 72 -26.40 -1.71 -6.01
CA ASN A 72 -27.45 -2.24 -5.14
C ASN A 72 -27.67 -3.75 -5.30
N GLN A 73 -26.77 -4.43 -6.03
CA GLN A 73 -26.81 -5.86 -6.29
C GLN A 73 -25.49 -6.51 -5.85
N GLU A 74 -25.57 -7.77 -5.40
CA GLU A 74 -24.38 -8.59 -5.17
C GLU A 74 -23.84 -9.18 -6.49
N ARG A 75 -22.57 -9.62 -6.49
CA ARG A 75 -21.87 -10.27 -7.62
C ARG A 75 -21.56 -9.32 -8.81
N TYR A 76 -21.04 -9.88 -9.90
CA TYR A 76 -20.67 -9.19 -11.14
C TYR A 76 -21.00 -10.10 -12.34
N PRO A 77 -21.20 -9.57 -13.56
CA PRO A 77 -21.57 -10.38 -14.72
C PRO A 77 -20.37 -11.04 -15.42
N PHE A 78 -20.67 -12.11 -16.15
CA PHE A 78 -19.89 -12.57 -17.30
C PHE A 78 -20.51 -12.04 -18.59
N VAL A 79 -19.65 -11.60 -19.51
CA VAL A 79 -20.00 -11.21 -20.88
C VAL A 79 -19.55 -12.32 -21.82
N ASP A 80 -20.51 -12.96 -22.49
CA ASP A 80 -20.28 -14.06 -23.42
C ASP A 80 -20.28 -13.55 -24.87
N VAL A 81 -19.26 -13.93 -25.64
CA VAL A 81 -18.96 -13.43 -26.99
C VAL A 81 -18.84 -14.61 -27.96
N VAL A 82 -19.82 -14.78 -28.84
CA VAL A 82 -19.93 -15.92 -29.77
C VAL A 82 -19.88 -15.43 -31.21
N ARG A 83 -19.11 -16.08 -32.09
CA ARG A 83 -18.94 -15.65 -33.48
C ARG A 83 -19.34 -16.69 -34.52
N ASN A 84 -19.97 -16.20 -35.59
CA ASN A 84 -20.12 -16.92 -36.85
C ASN A 84 -18.95 -16.54 -37.78
N TYR A 85 -18.07 -17.51 -38.04
CA TYR A 85 -16.85 -17.32 -38.82
C TYR A 85 -17.03 -17.48 -40.33
N GLU A 86 -18.26 -17.69 -40.82
CA GLU A 86 -18.57 -17.67 -42.25
C GLU A 86 -19.19 -16.32 -42.65
N THR A 87 -20.05 -15.76 -41.80
CA THR A 87 -20.72 -14.46 -42.04
C THR A 87 -20.00 -13.27 -41.40
N GLY A 88 -19.11 -13.52 -40.43
CA GLY A 88 -18.44 -12.49 -39.63
C GLY A 88 -19.25 -11.96 -38.45
N GLU A 89 -20.47 -12.46 -38.24
CA GLU A 89 -21.34 -12.02 -37.14
C GLU A 89 -20.76 -12.36 -35.76
N VAL A 90 -20.91 -11.45 -34.82
CA VAL A 90 -20.53 -11.52 -33.41
C VAL A 90 -21.79 -11.27 -32.59
N THR A 91 -22.11 -12.16 -31.66
CA THR A 91 -23.25 -12.05 -30.75
C THR A 91 -22.72 -11.98 -29.32
N ILE A 92 -23.16 -10.97 -28.56
CA ILE A 92 -22.74 -10.76 -27.18
C ILE A 92 -23.94 -10.80 -26.23
N SER A 93 -23.84 -11.59 -25.16
CA SER A 93 -24.87 -11.78 -24.13
C SER A 93 -24.27 -11.71 -22.71
N GLN A 94 -25.15 -11.71 -21.69
CA GLN A 94 -24.74 -11.61 -20.29
C GLN A 94 -25.28 -12.78 -19.49
N THR A 95 -24.44 -13.31 -18.61
CA THR A 95 -24.82 -14.31 -17.62
C THR A 95 -24.42 -13.86 -16.21
N CYS A 96 -25.34 -14.02 -15.26
CA CYS A 96 -25.03 -13.82 -13.84
C CYS A 96 -24.12 -14.96 -13.36
N VAL A 97 -23.13 -14.64 -12.53
CA VAL A 97 -22.25 -15.64 -11.93
C VAL A 97 -23.01 -16.38 -10.83
N TRP A 98 -23.52 -17.55 -11.19
CA TRP A 98 -24.01 -18.55 -10.25
C TRP A 98 -22.85 -19.44 -9.80
N LEU A 99 -22.73 -19.66 -8.49
CA LEU A 99 -21.96 -20.79 -7.99
C LEU A 99 -22.82 -22.05 -8.16
N TYR A 100 -22.16 -23.19 -8.35
CA TYR A 100 -22.78 -24.47 -8.71
C TYR A 100 -24.10 -24.76 -7.95
N GLY A 101 -25.20 -24.95 -8.70
CA GLY A 101 -26.46 -25.49 -8.18
C GLY A 101 -27.59 -24.49 -7.89
N GLU A 102 -27.40 -23.18 -8.01
CA GLU A 102 -28.48 -22.20 -7.82
C GLU A 102 -29.42 -22.12 -9.05
N THR A 103 -30.73 -22.29 -8.85
CA THR A 103 -31.75 -22.25 -9.91
C THR A 103 -32.32 -20.84 -10.14
N GLU A 104 -32.74 -20.57 -11.37
CA GLU A 104 -33.31 -19.29 -11.81
C GLU A 104 -34.54 -18.87 -10.99
N ASN A 105 -34.37 -18.01 -9.97
CA ASN A 105 -35.51 -17.37 -9.29
C ASN A 105 -35.33 -15.89 -8.93
N LYS A 106 -34.16 -15.29 -9.22
CA LYS A 106 -34.02 -13.83 -9.39
C LYS A 106 -33.03 -13.56 -10.53
N ILE A 107 -33.58 -13.21 -11.69
CA ILE A 107 -32.80 -12.76 -12.86
C ILE A 107 -32.24 -11.37 -12.53
N THR A 108 -31.10 -11.33 -11.86
CA THR A 108 -30.28 -10.13 -11.70
C THR A 108 -29.44 -9.99 -12.96
N LYS A 109 -29.61 -8.85 -13.63
CA LYS A 109 -28.88 -8.48 -14.84
C LYS A 109 -28.40 -7.05 -14.70
N TRP A 110 -27.37 -6.70 -15.46
CA TRP A 110 -26.70 -5.42 -15.40
C TRP A 110 -26.88 -4.65 -16.70
N TRP A 111 -26.69 -3.34 -16.60
CA TRP A 111 -26.39 -2.50 -17.74
C TRP A 111 -24.89 -2.57 -18.05
N ILE A 112 -24.51 -3.33 -19.08
CA ILE A 112 -23.10 -3.61 -19.37
C ILE A 112 -22.64 -2.82 -20.60
N PRO A 113 -21.60 -1.98 -20.48
CA PRO A 113 -20.93 -1.38 -21.63
C PRO A 113 -20.08 -2.42 -22.35
N ILE A 114 -20.15 -2.48 -23.67
CA ILE A 114 -19.33 -3.40 -24.48
C ILE A 114 -18.34 -2.58 -25.31
N THR A 115 -17.07 -2.64 -24.93
CA THR A 115 -15.91 -2.16 -25.70
C THR A 115 -15.19 -3.34 -26.33
N PHE A 116 -14.67 -3.20 -27.55
CA PHE A 116 -13.86 -4.24 -28.18
C PHE A 116 -12.90 -3.72 -29.24
N ALA A 117 -11.85 -4.50 -29.47
CA ALA A 117 -10.85 -4.32 -30.51
C ALA A 117 -10.74 -5.64 -31.29
N THR A 118 -10.28 -5.57 -32.54
CA THR A 118 -10.12 -6.75 -33.39
C THR A 118 -8.71 -6.85 -33.94
N GLN A 119 -8.32 -7.98 -34.53
CA GLN A 119 -6.96 -8.13 -35.07
C GLN A 119 -6.62 -7.11 -36.18
N SER A 120 -7.59 -6.75 -37.04
CA SER A 120 -7.42 -5.72 -38.07
C SER A 120 -7.51 -4.28 -37.53
N ASN A 121 -8.11 -4.10 -36.34
CA ASN A 121 -8.13 -2.82 -35.62
C ASN A 121 -7.86 -3.05 -34.12
N PRO A 122 -6.60 -3.30 -33.71
CA PRO A 122 -6.24 -3.65 -32.34
C PRO A 122 -6.17 -2.40 -31.45
N ASP A 123 -7.18 -1.53 -31.58
CA ASP A 123 -7.30 -0.30 -30.81
C ASP A 123 -7.82 -0.59 -29.40
N PHE A 124 -6.92 -0.98 -28.50
CA PHE A 124 -7.19 -1.07 -27.07
C PHE A 124 -7.33 0.30 -26.38
N SER A 125 -7.25 1.42 -27.11
CA SER A 125 -7.31 2.79 -26.56
C SER A 125 -8.69 3.43 -26.64
N ASN A 126 -9.50 3.12 -27.66
CA ASN A 126 -10.89 3.57 -27.74
C ASN A 126 -11.81 2.75 -26.83
N THR A 127 -11.89 3.16 -25.57
CA THR A 127 -12.67 2.52 -24.51
C THR A 127 -14.13 3.02 -24.43
N VAL A 128 -14.63 3.71 -25.45
CA VAL A 128 -16.05 4.09 -25.52
C VAL A 128 -16.91 2.86 -25.87
N PRO A 129 -18.03 2.59 -25.16
CA PRO A 129 -18.87 1.44 -25.45
C PRO A 129 -19.42 1.53 -26.87
N HIS A 130 -19.09 0.53 -27.69
CA HIS A 130 -19.63 0.40 -29.03
C HIS A 130 -21.10 -0.05 -28.97
N TYR A 131 -21.44 -0.82 -27.93
CA TYR A 131 -22.79 -1.32 -27.68
C TYR A 131 -23.11 -1.35 -26.19
N TRP A 132 -24.42 -1.44 -25.92
CA TRP A 132 -25.00 -1.56 -24.60
C TRP A 132 -25.83 -2.81 -24.50
N LEU A 133 -25.51 -3.67 -23.53
CA LEU A 133 -26.28 -4.86 -23.23
C LEU A 133 -27.17 -4.60 -22.02
N ARG A 134 -28.49 -4.56 -22.27
CA ARG A 134 -29.51 -4.17 -21.29
C ARG A 134 -30.01 -5.35 -20.44
N PRO A 135 -30.62 -5.11 -19.27
CA PRO A 135 -31.27 -6.15 -18.48
C PRO A 135 -32.48 -6.83 -19.15
N ASP A 136 -33.30 -6.09 -19.90
CA ASP A 136 -34.46 -6.64 -20.62
C ASP A 136 -34.05 -7.39 -21.89
N GLN A 137 -32.94 -7.01 -22.51
CA GLN A 137 -32.40 -7.66 -23.70
C GLN A 137 -31.75 -9.02 -23.39
N HIS A 138 -31.73 -9.89 -24.41
CA HIS A 138 -31.11 -11.22 -24.34
C HIS A 138 -29.68 -11.21 -24.87
N ASN A 139 -29.44 -10.53 -26.00
CA ASN A 139 -28.14 -10.37 -26.64
C ASN A 139 -28.14 -9.12 -27.55
N ILE A 140 -26.95 -8.79 -28.06
CA ILE A 140 -26.69 -7.83 -29.15
C ILE A 140 -25.90 -8.57 -30.25
N SER A 141 -26.00 -8.16 -31.53
CA SER A 141 -25.11 -8.68 -32.57
C SER A 141 -24.63 -7.63 -33.58
N PHE A 142 -23.45 -7.87 -34.17
CA PHE A 142 -22.78 -7.01 -35.16
C PHE A 142 -21.75 -7.80 -35.97
N ILE A 143 -21.29 -7.31 -37.13
CA ILE A 143 -20.37 -8.03 -38.02
C ILE A 143 -18.95 -7.46 -37.91
N ILE A 144 -17.94 -8.34 -37.84
CA ILE A 144 -16.51 -8.02 -37.98
C ILE A 144 -15.86 -8.92 -39.04
N ASN A 145 -14.60 -8.66 -39.40
CA ASN A 145 -13.84 -9.55 -40.28
C ASN A 145 -13.80 -10.98 -39.71
N PRO A 146 -14.25 -12.02 -40.44
CA PRO A 146 -14.23 -13.40 -39.96
C PRO A 146 -12.86 -13.90 -39.51
N ASP A 147 -11.79 -13.37 -40.11
CA ASP A 147 -10.42 -13.81 -39.81
C ASP A 147 -9.74 -13.12 -38.63
N ASP A 148 -10.30 -12.03 -38.12
CA ASP A 148 -9.77 -11.37 -36.93
C ASP A 148 -9.99 -12.22 -35.66
N TRP A 149 -9.20 -12.01 -34.60
CA TRP A 149 -9.69 -12.18 -33.22
C TRP A 149 -10.49 -10.94 -32.77
N ILE A 150 -11.34 -11.08 -31.74
CA ILE A 150 -11.95 -9.96 -31.01
C ILE A 150 -11.53 -10.03 -29.53
N ILE A 151 -11.19 -8.91 -28.91
CA ILE A 151 -11.00 -8.81 -27.45
C ILE A 151 -11.91 -7.69 -26.92
N VAL A 152 -12.77 -8.04 -25.98
CA VAL A 152 -13.77 -7.21 -25.31
C VAL A 152 -13.27 -6.80 -23.92
N ASN A 153 -13.85 -5.72 -23.36
CA ASN A 153 -13.42 -5.10 -22.10
C ASN A 153 -11.97 -4.58 -22.19
N LEU A 154 -11.77 -3.66 -23.13
CA LEU A 154 -10.47 -3.05 -23.41
C LEU A 154 -9.87 -2.46 -22.12
N GLN A 155 -8.62 -2.82 -21.83
CA GLN A 155 -7.90 -2.47 -20.60
C GLN A 155 -8.65 -2.76 -19.28
N GLN A 156 -9.60 -3.71 -19.30
CA GLN A 156 -10.45 -4.06 -18.16
C GLN A 156 -11.29 -2.87 -17.65
N THR A 157 -11.74 -1.97 -18.54
CA THR A 157 -12.48 -0.74 -18.18
C THR A 157 -13.81 -0.98 -17.46
N GLY A 158 -14.50 -2.07 -17.76
CA GLY A 158 -15.71 -2.52 -17.05
C GLY A 158 -15.40 -3.53 -15.95
N TYR A 159 -16.21 -3.51 -14.90
CA TYR A 159 -16.10 -4.41 -13.75
C TYR A 159 -16.77 -5.78 -14.02
N TYR A 160 -16.36 -6.44 -15.10
CA TYR A 160 -16.89 -7.73 -15.55
C TYR A 160 -15.80 -8.58 -16.22
N ARG A 161 -16.01 -9.89 -16.28
CA ARG A 161 -15.12 -10.81 -17.00
C ARG A 161 -15.66 -11.15 -18.37
N VAL A 162 -14.77 -11.53 -19.28
CA VAL A 162 -15.14 -11.89 -20.66
C VAL A 162 -14.92 -13.37 -20.96
N SER A 163 -15.90 -13.94 -21.63
CA SER A 163 -15.96 -15.29 -22.18
C SER A 163 -16.08 -15.16 -23.71
N TYR A 164 -15.20 -15.83 -24.47
CA TYR A 164 -15.31 -15.93 -25.92
C TYR A 164 -15.54 -17.37 -26.37
N ASP A 165 -16.01 -17.58 -27.60
CA ASP A 165 -15.99 -18.91 -28.20
C ASP A 165 -14.55 -19.46 -28.38
N ILE A 166 -14.46 -20.79 -28.49
CA ILE A 166 -13.20 -21.53 -28.56
C ILE A 166 -12.31 -21.06 -29.73
N LYS A 167 -12.89 -20.74 -30.90
CA LYS A 167 -12.14 -20.37 -32.10
C LYS A 167 -11.57 -18.96 -31.97
N ASN A 168 -12.23 -18.07 -31.23
CA ASN A 168 -11.69 -16.75 -30.90
C ASN A 168 -10.51 -16.85 -29.94
N TYR A 169 -10.66 -17.63 -28.87
CA TYR A 169 -9.56 -17.92 -27.94
C TYR A 169 -8.38 -18.63 -28.63
N GLN A 170 -8.61 -19.49 -29.62
CA GLN A 170 -7.54 -20.07 -30.43
C GLN A 170 -6.79 -19.02 -31.26
N LYS A 171 -7.50 -18.07 -31.90
CA LYS A 171 -6.86 -16.94 -32.59
C LYS A 171 -6.07 -16.05 -31.62
N ILE A 172 -6.62 -15.74 -30.44
CA ILE A 172 -5.90 -15.00 -29.37
C ILE A 172 -4.67 -15.79 -28.89
N ALA A 173 -4.79 -17.08 -28.60
CA ALA A 173 -3.68 -17.92 -28.13
C ALA A 173 -2.58 -18.04 -29.20
N HIS A 174 -2.94 -18.20 -30.47
CA HIS A 174 -1.98 -18.19 -31.58
C HIS A 174 -1.25 -16.84 -31.66
N TYR A 175 -1.98 -15.73 -31.55
CA TYR A 175 -1.41 -14.38 -31.52
C TYR A 175 -0.50 -14.17 -30.29
N LEU A 176 -0.87 -14.69 -29.11
CA LEU A 176 -0.06 -14.60 -27.89
C LEU A 176 1.21 -15.47 -27.93
N ASN A 177 1.21 -16.58 -28.67
CA ASN A 177 2.40 -17.40 -28.89
C ASN A 177 3.24 -16.91 -30.10
N SER A 178 2.87 -15.81 -30.76
CA SER A 178 3.64 -15.17 -31.83
C SER A 178 4.69 -14.19 -31.26
N GLU A 179 5.43 -13.49 -32.13
CA GLU A 179 6.29 -12.36 -31.75
C GLU A 179 5.55 -11.01 -31.68
N GLU A 180 4.27 -10.92 -32.07
CA GLU A 180 3.48 -9.68 -32.03
C GLU A 180 2.66 -9.51 -30.74
N TYR A 181 2.84 -10.43 -29.81
CA TYR A 181 2.03 -10.55 -28.61
C TYR A 181 2.06 -9.35 -27.63
N LYS A 182 2.89 -8.29 -27.82
CA LYS A 182 2.75 -7.03 -27.04
C LYS A 182 1.55 -6.18 -27.47
N ASN A 183 1.09 -6.25 -28.72
CA ASN A 183 -0.07 -5.50 -29.23
C ASN A 183 -1.37 -5.73 -28.44
N ILE A 184 -1.60 -6.94 -27.89
CA ILE A 184 -2.72 -7.21 -26.97
C ILE A 184 -2.36 -6.69 -25.57
N HIS A 185 -2.48 -5.39 -25.30
CA HIS A 185 -2.07 -4.69 -24.06
C HIS A 185 -1.87 -5.52 -22.76
N VAL A 186 -0.83 -5.25 -21.95
CA VAL A 186 -0.41 -6.09 -20.81
C VAL A 186 -1.49 -6.37 -19.76
N VAL A 187 -2.36 -5.39 -19.51
CA VAL A 187 -3.52 -5.58 -18.62
C VAL A 187 -4.52 -6.54 -19.26
N ASN A 188 -4.75 -6.47 -20.57
CA ASN A 188 -5.57 -7.46 -21.29
C ASN A 188 -4.89 -8.83 -21.36
N ARG A 189 -3.56 -8.96 -21.47
CA ARG A 189 -2.85 -10.26 -21.30
C ARG A 189 -3.12 -10.89 -19.93
N ALA A 190 -2.94 -10.10 -18.86
CA ALA A 190 -3.19 -10.56 -17.49
C ALA A 190 -4.68 -10.89 -17.27
N GLN A 191 -5.57 -10.06 -17.79
CA GLN A 191 -7.01 -10.28 -17.81
C GLN A 191 -7.36 -11.58 -18.55
N ILE A 192 -6.81 -11.81 -19.75
CA ILE A 192 -7.11 -13.00 -20.57
C ILE A 192 -6.68 -14.28 -19.84
N ILE A 193 -5.55 -14.29 -19.13
CA ILE A 193 -5.16 -15.46 -18.31
C ILE A 193 -6.16 -15.70 -17.18
N ILE A 194 -6.52 -14.66 -16.40
CA ILE A 194 -7.38 -14.82 -15.22
C ILE A 194 -8.86 -15.03 -15.58
N ASP A 195 -9.33 -14.47 -16.70
CA ASP A 195 -10.68 -14.65 -17.24
C ASP A 195 -10.82 -16.01 -17.92
N LEU A 196 -9.84 -16.44 -18.75
CA LEU A 196 -9.88 -17.78 -19.35
C LEU A 196 -9.85 -18.87 -18.28
N LEU A 197 -9.08 -18.73 -17.19
CA LEU A 197 -9.19 -19.70 -16.11
C LEU A 197 -10.57 -19.68 -15.45
N ALA A 198 -11.17 -18.51 -15.23
CA ALA A 198 -12.54 -18.43 -14.71
C ALA A 198 -13.54 -19.16 -15.64
N MET A 199 -13.33 -19.13 -16.96
CA MET A 199 -14.13 -19.90 -17.92
C MET A 199 -13.85 -21.41 -17.91
N VAL A 200 -12.61 -21.83 -17.61
CA VAL A 200 -12.28 -23.25 -17.38
C VAL A 200 -12.97 -23.75 -16.09
N PHE A 201 -12.94 -22.99 -15.00
CA PHE A 201 -13.65 -23.35 -13.75
C PHE A 201 -15.17 -23.31 -13.88
N ALA A 202 -15.71 -22.48 -14.77
CA ALA A 202 -17.12 -22.44 -15.12
C ALA A 202 -17.53 -23.53 -16.14
N GLU A 203 -16.65 -24.49 -16.44
CA GLU A 203 -16.83 -25.59 -17.42
C GLU A 203 -17.17 -25.14 -18.86
N ARG A 204 -17.01 -23.85 -19.18
CA ARG A 204 -17.33 -23.30 -20.51
C ARG A 204 -16.26 -23.61 -21.55
N ILE A 205 -15.03 -23.88 -21.12
CA ILE A 205 -13.87 -24.04 -22.00
C ILE A 205 -12.95 -25.15 -21.50
N ASN A 206 -12.48 -25.99 -22.41
CA ASN A 206 -11.54 -27.07 -22.11
C ASN A 206 -10.16 -26.52 -21.69
N GLY A 207 -9.60 -27.04 -20.59
CA GLY A 207 -8.29 -26.66 -20.06
C GLY A 207 -7.11 -26.78 -21.04
N TYR A 208 -7.21 -27.59 -22.11
CA TYR A 208 -6.22 -27.62 -23.18
C TYR A 208 -6.01 -26.24 -23.83
N LEU A 209 -7.08 -25.46 -24.01
CA LEU A 209 -7.00 -24.12 -24.59
C LEU A 209 -6.33 -23.13 -23.64
N PHE A 210 -6.57 -23.25 -22.34
CA PHE A 210 -5.84 -22.52 -21.31
C PHE A 210 -4.35 -22.87 -21.33
N VAL A 211 -3.99 -24.15 -21.40
CA VAL A 211 -2.60 -24.63 -21.52
C VAL A 211 -1.91 -24.13 -22.80
N HIS A 212 -2.64 -24.09 -23.93
CA HIS A 212 -2.14 -23.53 -25.17
C HIS A 212 -1.96 -22.01 -25.09
N LEU A 213 -2.90 -21.29 -24.45
CA LEU A 213 -2.77 -19.85 -24.25
C LEU A 213 -1.59 -19.51 -23.35
N ILE A 214 -1.48 -20.11 -22.15
CA ILE A 214 -0.38 -19.84 -21.22
C ILE A 214 0.99 -20.37 -21.69
N SER A 215 1.05 -21.14 -22.78
CA SER A 215 2.33 -21.61 -23.33
C SER A 215 3.25 -20.48 -23.75
N TYR A 216 2.70 -19.31 -24.06
CA TYR A 216 3.46 -18.10 -24.32
C TYR A 216 4.30 -17.63 -23.12
N LEU A 217 3.93 -18.06 -21.89
CA LEU A 217 4.72 -17.73 -20.72
C LEU A 217 6.16 -18.31 -20.80
N PHE A 218 6.41 -19.30 -21.66
CA PHE A 218 7.74 -19.85 -21.94
C PHE A 218 8.75 -18.83 -22.51
N GLN A 219 8.25 -17.80 -23.20
CA GLN A 219 9.04 -16.67 -23.72
C GLN A 219 8.94 -15.42 -22.83
N GLU A 220 8.08 -15.46 -21.80
CA GLU A 220 7.75 -14.32 -20.96
C GLU A 220 8.63 -14.19 -19.73
N ARG A 221 8.98 -12.94 -19.40
CA ARG A 221 10.04 -12.67 -18.41
C ARG A 221 9.60 -11.74 -17.29
N GLU A 222 8.42 -11.18 -17.39
CA GLU A 222 8.08 -9.96 -16.67
C GLU A 222 6.90 -10.24 -15.71
N TYR A 223 6.88 -9.71 -14.50
CA TYR A 223 6.00 -10.28 -13.47
C TYR A 223 4.47 -10.09 -13.72
N ALA A 224 4.09 -9.17 -14.61
CA ALA A 224 2.73 -8.64 -14.75
C ALA A 224 1.64 -9.67 -15.07
N ALA A 225 1.89 -10.55 -16.06
CA ALA A 225 0.96 -11.62 -16.43
C ALA A 225 1.45 -13.02 -16.00
N TRP A 226 2.68 -13.12 -15.45
CA TRP A 226 3.05 -14.24 -14.57
C TRP A 226 2.30 -14.19 -13.22
N GLN A 227 1.94 -13.00 -12.73
CA GLN A 227 1.21 -12.80 -11.49
C GLN A 227 -0.14 -13.55 -11.42
N PRO A 228 -1.03 -13.42 -12.44
CA PRO A 228 -2.14 -14.35 -12.62
C PRO A 228 -1.70 -15.81 -12.50
N LEU A 229 -0.70 -16.27 -13.26
CA LEU A 229 -0.32 -17.69 -13.19
C LEU A 229 0.16 -18.12 -11.78
N PHE A 230 0.93 -17.31 -11.05
CA PHE A 230 1.33 -17.64 -9.68
C PHE A 230 0.14 -17.73 -8.72
N GLN A 231 -0.81 -16.79 -8.80
CA GLN A 231 -2.06 -16.84 -8.03
C GLN A 231 -2.90 -18.07 -8.41
N ILE A 232 -2.87 -18.46 -9.68
CA ILE A 232 -3.56 -19.64 -10.19
C ILE A 232 -2.95 -20.91 -9.59
N ILE A 233 -1.63 -21.10 -9.71
CA ILE A 233 -0.92 -22.26 -9.16
C ILE A 233 -1.14 -22.37 -7.65
N GLU A 234 -1.16 -21.23 -6.94
CA GLU A 234 -1.52 -21.18 -5.52
C GLU A 234 -2.95 -21.65 -5.27
N SER A 235 -3.93 -21.14 -6.03
CA SER A 235 -5.36 -21.46 -5.86
C SER A 235 -5.73 -22.92 -6.16
N ILE A 236 -5.00 -23.61 -7.05
CA ILE A 236 -5.23 -25.02 -7.39
C ILE A 236 -4.17 -25.97 -6.83
N SER A 237 -3.31 -25.49 -5.92
CA SER A 237 -2.19 -26.24 -5.34
C SER A 237 -2.56 -27.63 -4.80
N LYS A 238 -3.74 -27.79 -4.20
CA LYS A 238 -4.27 -29.07 -3.67
C LYS A 238 -4.74 -30.06 -4.75
N ILE A 239 -5.07 -29.58 -5.95
CA ILE A 239 -5.68 -30.37 -7.03
C ILE A 239 -4.61 -31.15 -7.82
N TYR A 240 -3.34 -30.71 -7.79
CA TYR A 240 -2.21 -31.38 -8.46
C TYR A 240 -1.82 -32.76 -7.93
N LEU A 241 -2.53 -33.28 -6.92
CA LEU A 241 -2.40 -34.65 -6.41
C LEU A 241 -3.27 -35.64 -7.20
N LEU A 242 -4.23 -35.16 -7.98
CA LEU A 242 -5.09 -35.99 -8.83
C LEU A 242 -4.35 -36.43 -10.12
N PRO A 243 -4.38 -37.73 -10.50
CA PRO A 243 -3.71 -38.23 -11.71
C PRO A 243 -4.08 -37.50 -13.00
N GLU A 244 -5.33 -37.02 -13.11
CA GLU A 244 -5.89 -36.34 -14.26
C GLU A 244 -5.17 -35.00 -14.57
N PHE A 245 -4.59 -34.36 -13.55
CA PHE A 245 -3.85 -33.11 -13.69
C PHE A 245 -2.37 -33.30 -14.06
N TYR A 246 -1.88 -34.53 -14.19
CA TYR A 246 -0.48 -34.85 -14.47
C TYR A 246 0.09 -34.09 -15.68
N HIS A 247 -0.64 -34.04 -16.80
CA HIS A 247 -0.17 -33.34 -18.01
C HIS A 247 -0.07 -31.82 -17.83
N ILE A 248 -0.97 -31.22 -17.05
CA ILE A 248 -0.94 -29.78 -16.73
C ILE A 248 0.21 -29.49 -15.76
N LYS A 249 0.38 -30.34 -14.73
CA LYS A 249 1.48 -30.31 -13.77
C LYS A 249 2.85 -30.35 -14.49
N VAL A 250 3.05 -31.31 -15.39
CA VAL A 250 4.27 -31.40 -16.23
C VAL A 250 4.47 -30.12 -17.07
N ARG A 251 3.42 -29.57 -17.66
CA ARG A 251 3.53 -28.35 -18.49
C ARG A 251 3.85 -27.09 -17.67
N LEU A 252 3.30 -26.98 -16.46
CA LEU A 252 3.65 -25.91 -15.52
C LEU A 252 5.09 -26.05 -15.02
N ILE A 253 5.54 -27.27 -14.72
CA ILE A 253 6.95 -27.55 -14.40
C ILE A 253 7.85 -27.09 -15.54
N GLN A 254 7.56 -27.40 -16.80
CA GLN A 254 8.36 -26.93 -17.95
C GLN A 254 8.43 -25.39 -18.07
N LEU A 255 7.33 -24.70 -17.78
CA LEU A 255 7.28 -23.24 -17.79
C LEU A 255 8.13 -22.64 -16.66
N LEU A 256 8.04 -23.20 -15.45
CA LEU A 256 8.82 -22.78 -14.29
C LEU A 256 10.29 -23.19 -14.39
N GLU A 257 10.61 -24.36 -14.93
CA GLU A 257 11.96 -24.82 -15.24
C GLU A 257 12.62 -23.90 -16.28
N ARG A 258 11.89 -23.49 -17.33
CA ARG A 258 12.40 -22.52 -18.31
C ARG A 258 12.66 -21.15 -17.67
N LEU A 259 11.77 -20.71 -16.78
CA LEU A 259 11.92 -19.48 -16.01
C LEU A 259 13.15 -19.56 -15.09
N LEU A 260 13.30 -20.66 -14.34
CA LEU A 260 14.44 -20.96 -13.44
C LEU A 260 15.76 -21.19 -14.17
N TYR A 261 15.75 -21.71 -15.39
CA TYR A 261 16.93 -21.80 -16.25
C TYR A 261 17.50 -20.41 -16.58
N TYR A 262 16.63 -19.41 -16.78
CA TYR A 262 17.06 -18.04 -17.08
C TYR A 262 17.43 -17.23 -15.84
N ILE A 263 16.71 -17.40 -14.73
CA ILE A 263 16.96 -16.63 -13.50
C ILE A 263 17.86 -17.38 -12.50
N GLY A 264 18.19 -18.64 -12.72
CA GLY A 264 18.99 -19.46 -11.80
C GLY A 264 18.21 -19.97 -10.59
N TYR A 265 18.69 -21.09 -10.03
CA TYR A 265 18.11 -21.77 -8.85
C TYR A 265 18.68 -21.27 -7.52
N VAL A 266 19.86 -20.63 -7.55
CA VAL A 266 20.54 -20.05 -6.39
C VAL A 266 20.55 -18.55 -6.56
N ASP A 267 20.27 -17.80 -5.49
CA ASP A 267 20.29 -16.35 -5.54
C ASP A 267 21.67 -15.82 -5.92
N ASN A 268 21.70 -15.02 -6.99
CA ASN A 268 22.86 -14.23 -7.35
C ASN A 268 22.74 -12.88 -6.63
N PRO A 269 23.77 -12.41 -5.89
CA PRO A 269 23.75 -11.10 -5.24
C PRO A 269 23.49 -9.92 -6.20
N ASN A 270 23.56 -10.14 -7.51
CA ASN A 270 23.42 -9.12 -8.56
C ASN A 270 22.01 -9.01 -9.20
N ASP A 271 21.02 -9.82 -8.78
CA ASP A 271 19.68 -9.78 -9.38
C ASP A 271 18.81 -8.59 -8.89
N ASP A 272 17.85 -8.16 -9.71
CA ASP A 272 16.82 -7.20 -9.29
C ASP A 272 15.71 -7.86 -8.43
N ASP A 273 14.99 -7.06 -7.64
CA ASP A 273 14.06 -7.59 -6.64
C ASP A 273 12.78 -8.20 -7.25
N VAL A 274 12.40 -7.82 -8.48
CA VAL A 274 11.33 -8.51 -9.22
C VAL A 274 11.82 -9.89 -9.65
N THR A 275 13.02 -9.98 -10.20
CA THR A 275 13.63 -11.27 -10.57
C THR A 275 13.82 -12.17 -9.36
N LYS A 276 14.17 -11.64 -8.18
CA LYS A 276 14.21 -12.39 -6.91
C LYS A 276 12.82 -12.86 -6.47
N LEU A 277 11.79 -12.00 -6.51
CA LEU A 277 10.40 -12.37 -6.17
C LEU A 277 9.82 -13.41 -7.15
N VAL A 278 10.14 -13.28 -8.44
CA VAL A 278 9.83 -14.25 -9.50
C VAL A 278 10.55 -15.57 -9.23
N ARG A 279 11.84 -15.54 -8.87
CA ARG A 279 12.61 -16.75 -8.52
C ARG A 279 12.05 -17.45 -7.30
N LEU A 280 11.78 -16.72 -6.22
CA LEU A 280 11.20 -17.28 -5.00
C LEU A 280 9.85 -17.95 -5.30
N SER A 281 8.97 -17.26 -6.05
CA SER A 281 7.68 -17.79 -6.50
C SER A 281 7.85 -19.02 -7.40
N ALA A 282 8.79 -18.98 -8.34
CA ALA A 282 9.06 -20.07 -9.27
C ALA A 282 9.68 -21.29 -8.58
N LEU A 283 10.61 -21.10 -7.64
CA LEU A 283 11.20 -22.16 -6.81
C LEU A 283 10.14 -22.81 -5.92
N LYS A 284 9.37 -22.02 -5.15
CA LYS A 284 8.24 -22.48 -4.32
C LYS A 284 7.34 -23.41 -5.15
N TRP A 285 6.88 -22.94 -6.31
CA TRP A 285 5.93 -23.68 -7.13
C TRP A 285 6.56 -24.84 -7.92
N ALA A 286 7.77 -24.72 -8.46
CA ALA A 286 8.43 -25.82 -9.18
C ALA A 286 8.72 -27.00 -8.24
N CYS A 287 9.23 -26.72 -7.05
CA CYS A 287 9.44 -27.73 -6.01
C CYS A 287 8.11 -28.37 -5.57
N THR A 288 7.07 -27.56 -5.31
CA THR A 288 5.74 -28.05 -4.86
C THR A 288 5.07 -28.92 -5.94
N LEU A 289 5.27 -28.61 -7.22
CA LEU A 289 4.80 -29.42 -8.34
C LEU A 289 5.63 -30.70 -8.56
N GLY A 290 6.72 -30.92 -7.84
CA GLY A 290 7.52 -32.15 -7.92
C GLY A 290 8.69 -32.11 -8.92
N HIS A 291 9.27 -30.94 -9.18
CA HIS A 291 10.51 -30.84 -9.96
C HIS A 291 11.70 -31.44 -9.18
N GLU A 292 12.21 -32.58 -9.65
CA GLU A 292 13.22 -33.40 -8.96
C GLU A 292 14.48 -32.63 -8.52
N GLU A 293 15.11 -31.86 -9.40
CA GLU A 293 16.31 -31.09 -9.02
C GLU A 293 15.99 -29.98 -8.00
N CYS A 294 14.75 -29.50 -7.94
CA CYS A 294 14.31 -28.52 -6.94
C CYS A 294 14.16 -29.21 -5.57
N LYS A 295 13.53 -30.40 -5.53
CA LYS A 295 13.43 -31.24 -4.32
C LYS A 295 14.80 -31.63 -3.78
N LYS A 296 15.72 -32.10 -4.64
CA LYS A 296 17.10 -32.46 -4.23
C LYS A 296 17.85 -31.28 -3.65
N MET A 297 17.74 -30.10 -4.28
CA MET A 297 18.35 -28.87 -3.76
C MET A 297 17.76 -28.48 -2.40
N ALA A 298 16.43 -28.53 -2.23
CA ALA A 298 15.78 -28.24 -0.96
C ALA A 298 16.17 -29.24 0.14
N ALA A 299 16.27 -30.53 -0.17
CA ALA A 299 16.70 -31.57 0.76
C ALA A 299 18.18 -31.42 1.16
N LEU A 300 19.06 -31.08 0.22
CA LEU A 300 20.46 -30.74 0.52
C LEU A 300 20.53 -29.54 1.46
N LYS A 301 19.88 -28.42 1.11
CA LYS A 301 19.84 -27.19 1.92
C LYS A 301 19.26 -27.44 3.33
N LEU A 302 18.21 -28.26 3.44
CA LEU A 302 17.66 -28.68 4.74
C LEU A 302 18.64 -29.57 5.53
N SER A 303 19.32 -30.52 4.89
CA SER A 303 20.28 -31.40 5.56
C SER A 303 21.51 -30.62 6.09
N GLU A 304 21.99 -29.64 5.33
CA GLU A 304 23.06 -28.71 5.73
C GLU A 304 22.60 -27.79 6.86
N HIS A 305 21.37 -27.28 6.79
CA HIS A 305 20.73 -26.52 7.86
C HIS A 305 20.59 -27.32 9.16
N LEU A 306 20.21 -28.60 9.09
CA LEU A 306 20.09 -29.47 10.28
C LEU A 306 21.43 -29.89 10.89
N VAL A 307 22.56 -29.68 10.18
CA VAL A 307 23.91 -29.91 10.71
C VAL A 307 24.54 -28.64 11.26
N ASP A 308 24.44 -27.51 10.53
CA ASP A 308 24.83 -26.19 11.02
C ASP A 308 23.77 -25.13 10.64
N PRO A 309 22.79 -24.88 11.53
CA PRO A 309 21.74 -23.89 11.30
C PRO A 309 22.25 -22.43 11.23
N LYS A 310 23.51 -22.18 11.64
CA LYS A 310 24.08 -20.82 11.68
C LYS A 310 24.73 -20.45 10.36
N THR A 311 25.41 -21.40 9.70
CA THR A 311 26.03 -21.17 8.39
C THR A 311 25.04 -21.37 7.25
N HIS A 312 24.19 -22.41 7.32
CA HIS A 312 23.23 -22.76 6.27
C HIS A 312 21.83 -22.37 6.73
N LYS A 313 21.43 -21.12 6.50
CA LYS A 313 20.13 -20.60 6.94
C LYS A 313 19.03 -20.85 5.90
N ILE A 314 17.84 -21.15 6.37
CA ILE A 314 16.58 -21.02 5.63
C ILE A 314 15.94 -19.71 6.09
N LEU A 315 15.56 -18.83 5.15
CA LEU A 315 14.93 -17.53 5.46
C LEU A 315 13.42 -17.67 5.70
N TYR A 316 12.79 -16.62 6.24
CA TYR A 316 11.35 -16.58 6.53
C TYR A 316 10.52 -16.71 5.23
N GLU A 317 10.96 -16.04 4.17
CA GLU A 317 10.37 -16.11 2.85
C GLU A 317 10.59 -17.49 2.18
N GLU A 318 11.51 -18.30 2.71
CA GLU A 318 11.85 -19.65 2.27
C GLU A 318 11.28 -20.75 3.18
N GLU A 319 10.35 -20.45 4.09
CA GLU A 319 9.81 -21.42 5.07
C GLU A 319 9.24 -22.71 4.44
N PHE A 320 8.84 -22.66 3.17
CA PHE A 320 8.44 -23.83 2.38
C PHE A 320 9.55 -24.89 2.21
N MET A 321 10.83 -24.50 2.33
CA MET A 321 11.99 -25.39 2.18
C MET A 321 12.05 -26.47 3.25
N TYR A 322 11.48 -26.26 4.45
CA TYR A 322 11.41 -27.31 5.48
C TYR A 322 10.52 -28.47 5.01
N CYS A 323 9.31 -28.19 4.55
CA CYS A 323 8.40 -29.22 4.02
C CYS A 323 8.95 -29.87 2.74
N ILE A 324 9.42 -29.06 1.78
CA ILE A 324 9.92 -29.56 0.50
C ILE A 324 11.20 -30.38 0.66
N GLY A 325 12.13 -29.95 1.52
CA GLY A 325 13.32 -30.73 1.84
C GLY A 325 13.00 -32.03 2.56
N MET A 326 11.91 -32.07 3.35
CA MET A 326 11.41 -33.28 3.97
C MET A 326 10.79 -34.27 2.96
N MET A 327 10.26 -33.82 1.81
CA MET A 327 9.71 -34.72 0.78
C MET A 327 10.73 -35.76 0.30
N ALA A 328 11.98 -35.33 0.08
CA ALA A 328 13.09 -36.18 -0.36
C ALA A 328 14.06 -36.56 0.79
N ALA A 329 13.64 -36.44 2.05
CA ALA A 329 14.47 -36.74 3.21
C ALA A 329 14.58 -38.25 3.47
N ASN A 330 15.79 -38.70 3.81
CA ASN A 330 16.01 -40.04 4.35
C ASN A 330 15.70 -40.10 5.86
N ARG A 331 15.64 -41.32 6.41
CA ARG A 331 15.35 -41.59 7.82
C ARG A 331 16.22 -40.77 8.78
N THR A 332 17.51 -40.65 8.52
CA THR A 332 18.46 -39.86 9.35
C THR A 332 18.14 -38.36 9.37
N THR A 333 17.68 -37.81 8.25
CA THR A 333 17.29 -36.40 8.14
C THR A 333 15.96 -36.16 8.86
N TRP A 334 15.01 -37.10 8.72
CA TRP A 334 13.74 -37.09 9.45
C TRP A 334 13.94 -37.18 10.97
N ASP A 335 14.81 -38.07 11.46
CA ASP A 335 15.10 -38.21 12.89
C ASP A 335 15.76 -36.95 13.48
N LYS A 336 16.66 -36.29 12.74
CA LYS A 336 17.22 -34.98 13.14
C LYS A 336 16.15 -33.88 13.21
N MET A 337 15.18 -33.90 12.29
CA MET A 337 14.07 -32.95 12.27
C MET A 337 13.11 -33.19 13.46
N LEU A 338 12.88 -34.45 13.85
CA LEU A 338 12.15 -34.79 15.08
C LEU A 338 12.93 -34.38 16.36
N GLU A 339 14.25 -34.56 16.38
CA GLU A 339 15.09 -34.03 17.47
C GLU A 339 15.03 -32.50 17.57
N LEU A 340 14.89 -31.78 16.45
CA LEU A 340 14.74 -30.33 16.43
C LEU A 340 13.38 -29.91 17.02
N TYR A 341 12.30 -30.63 16.71
CA TYR A 341 10.98 -30.44 17.33
C TYR A 341 11.05 -30.53 18.86
N LEU A 342 11.75 -31.53 19.42
CA LEU A 342 11.91 -31.71 20.86
C LEU A 342 12.76 -30.62 21.55
N LYS A 343 13.50 -29.81 20.78
CA LYS A 343 14.46 -28.81 21.29
C LYS A 343 14.06 -27.36 20.98
N ASN A 344 13.04 -27.11 20.16
CA ASN A 344 12.73 -25.79 19.62
C ASN A 344 11.24 -25.44 19.70
N GLU A 345 10.81 -24.83 20.81
CA GLU A 345 9.42 -24.39 21.02
C GLU A 345 8.92 -23.39 19.96
N LYS A 346 9.80 -22.57 19.35
CA LYS A 346 9.38 -21.50 18.44
C LYS A 346 8.93 -22.01 17.07
N LEU A 347 9.51 -23.11 16.59
CA LEU A 347 9.20 -23.69 15.26
C LEU A 347 8.37 -24.97 15.37
N LYS A 348 7.81 -25.27 16.54
CA LYS A 348 7.21 -26.57 16.88
C LYS A 348 6.13 -27.01 15.87
N ILE A 349 5.20 -26.11 15.54
CA ILE A 349 4.10 -26.36 14.59
C ILE A 349 4.63 -26.56 13.16
N GLN A 350 5.51 -25.68 12.68
CA GLN A 350 6.12 -25.77 11.36
C GLN A 350 6.93 -27.07 11.17
N ILE A 351 7.63 -27.52 12.21
CA ILE A 351 8.38 -28.78 12.19
C ILE A 351 7.43 -29.98 12.15
N LEU A 352 6.38 -30.02 12.97
CA LEU A 352 5.35 -31.07 12.92
C LEU A 352 4.70 -31.18 11.52
N GLU A 353 4.38 -30.02 10.93
CA GLU A 353 3.84 -29.93 9.58
C GLU A 353 4.83 -30.46 8.53
N SER A 354 6.12 -30.13 8.68
CA SER A 354 7.18 -30.51 7.74
C SER A 354 7.55 -32.00 7.83
N LEU A 355 7.53 -32.58 9.04
CA LEU A 355 7.73 -34.03 9.25
C LEU A 355 6.67 -34.88 8.54
N SER A 356 5.48 -34.31 8.30
CA SER A 356 4.38 -34.92 7.57
C SER A 356 4.53 -34.84 6.04
N CYS A 357 5.57 -34.15 5.53
CA CYS A 357 5.79 -33.96 4.09
C CYS A 357 6.63 -35.06 3.43
N ALA A 358 7.17 -36.03 4.17
CA ALA A 358 8.03 -37.08 3.61
C ALA A 358 7.27 -37.99 2.63
N GLU A 359 7.84 -38.23 1.45
CA GLU A 359 7.23 -39.10 0.43
C GLU A 359 7.56 -40.59 0.63
N ASP A 360 8.54 -40.91 1.48
CA ASP A 360 8.90 -42.29 1.86
C ASP A 360 7.79 -42.90 2.75
N PRO A 361 7.10 -43.97 2.31
CA PRO A 361 6.00 -44.58 3.07
C PRO A 361 6.44 -45.15 4.42
N ASP A 362 7.66 -45.69 4.53
CA ASP A 362 8.14 -46.30 5.77
C ASP A 362 8.42 -45.23 6.84
N ILE A 363 8.87 -44.05 6.42
CA ILE A 363 9.04 -42.89 7.30
C ILE A 363 7.69 -42.42 7.84
N ILE A 364 6.67 -42.29 6.98
CA ILE A 364 5.32 -41.83 7.39
C ILE A 364 4.61 -42.88 8.26
N ILE A 365 4.67 -44.17 7.91
CA ILE A 365 4.11 -45.25 8.74
C ILE A 365 4.76 -45.25 10.13
N ASN A 366 6.08 -45.10 10.20
CA ASN A 366 6.76 -45.04 11.49
C ASN A 366 6.40 -43.76 12.28
N TYR A 367 6.16 -42.62 11.63
CA TYR A 367 5.69 -41.40 12.30
C TYR A 367 4.31 -41.61 12.95
N LEU A 368 3.36 -42.20 12.22
CA LEU A 368 2.03 -42.53 12.73
C LEU A 368 2.09 -43.51 13.92
N ASN A 369 3.00 -44.49 13.87
CA ASN A 369 3.24 -45.43 14.98
C ASN A 369 3.87 -44.76 16.22
N ILE A 370 4.81 -43.84 16.02
CA ILE A 370 5.43 -43.05 17.11
C ILE A 370 4.36 -42.22 17.84
N ILE A 371 3.44 -41.62 17.10
CA ILE A 371 2.34 -40.80 17.62
C ILE A 371 1.32 -41.65 18.38
N SER A 372 0.86 -42.76 17.78
CA SER A 372 -0.17 -43.61 18.40
C SER A 372 0.30 -44.33 19.66
N LEU A 373 1.59 -44.66 19.77
CA LEU A 373 2.16 -45.40 20.89
C LEU A 373 2.73 -44.53 22.01
N ASN A 374 2.98 -43.24 21.79
CA ASN A 374 3.70 -42.40 22.75
C ASN A 374 2.97 -41.09 23.12
N THR A 375 1.90 -41.25 23.92
CA THR A 375 1.10 -40.15 24.50
C THR A 375 1.85 -39.22 25.46
N SER A 376 3.15 -39.47 25.73
CA SER A 376 3.98 -38.60 26.56
C SER A 376 4.85 -37.60 25.76
N LEU A 377 5.00 -37.79 24.44
CA LEU A 377 5.83 -36.93 23.57
C LEU A 377 5.03 -35.87 22.79
N PHE A 378 3.72 -36.05 22.64
CA PHE A 378 2.84 -35.18 21.85
C PHE A 378 1.58 -34.84 22.65
N HIS A 379 1.18 -33.57 22.67
CA HIS A 379 -0.06 -33.12 23.31
C HIS A 379 -1.29 -33.43 22.43
N ASP A 380 -2.46 -33.58 23.04
CA ASP A 380 -3.74 -33.95 22.38
C ASP A 380 -4.04 -33.18 21.08
N ASP A 381 -3.76 -31.87 21.06
CA ASP A 381 -3.95 -31.01 19.88
C ASP A 381 -2.94 -31.32 18.74
N GLU A 382 -1.74 -31.77 19.09
CA GLU A 382 -0.67 -32.10 18.14
C GLU A 382 -0.92 -33.42 17.42
N HIS A 383 -1.52 -34.41 18.09
CA HIS A 383 -1.96 -35.67 17.46
C HIS A 383 -2.90 -35.37 16.29
N SER A 384 -3.96 -34.59 16.54
CA SER A 384 -4.95 -34.23 15.54
C SER A 384 -4.35 -33.41 14.39
N PHE A 385 -3.42 -32.49 14.70
CA PHE A 385 -2.70 -31.69 13.71
C PHE A 385 -1.83 -32.54 12.78
N VAL A 386 -1.10 -33.53 13.30
CA VAL A 386 -0.27 -34.40 12.46
C VAL A 386 -1.12 -35.34 11.60
N PHE A 387 -2.14 -36.01 12.18
CA PHE A 387 -3.03 -36.87 11.40
C PHE A 387 -3.67 -36.12 10.22
N LYS A 388 -4.12 -34.87 10.43
CA LYS A 388 -4.58 -33.98 9.36
C LYS A 388 -3.51 -33.75 8.28
N ASN A 389 -2.30 -33.33 8.68
CA ASN A 389 -1.24 -33.00 7.73
C ASN A 389 -0.74 -34.21 6.93
N VAL A 390 -0.66 -35.40 7.55
CA VAL A 390 -0.30 -36.65 6.85
C VAL A 390 -1.39 -37.02 5.84
N LEU A 391 -2.68 -36.90 6.19
CA LEU A 391 -3.79 -37.12 5.27
C LEU A 391 -3.80 -36.15 4.09
N GLU A 392 -3.57 -34.85 4.32
CA GLU A 392 -3.53 -33.83 3.27
C GLU A 392 -2.34 -34.00 2.30
N LYS A 393 -1.22 -34.58 2.77
CA LYS A 393 0.04 -34.65 2.01
C LYS A 393 0.34 -36.03 1.40
N SER A 394 -0.14 -37.12 2.02
CA SER A 394 0.14 -38.50 1.59
C SER A 394 -1.01 -39.18 0.84
N PHE A 395 -2.00 -38.41 0.35
CA PHE A 395 -3.24 -38.92 -0.27
C PHE A 395 -3.04 -39.78 -1.55
N THR A 396 -1.85 -39.80 -2.14
CA THR A 396 -1.51 -40.67 -3.28
C THR A 396 -0.86 -42.00 -2.88
N THR A 397 -0.51 -42.19 -1.60
CA THR A 397 0.27 -43.35 -1.13
C THR A 397 -0.65 -44.43 -0.58
N THR A 398 -1.02 -45.41 -1.42
CA THR A 398 -2.00 -46.45 -1.11
C THR A 398 -1.71 -47.25 0.17
N ALA A 399 -0.43 -47.47 0.50
CA ALA A 399 -0.02 -48.16 1.72
C ALA A 399 -0.36 -47.37 3.01
N VAL A 400 -0.12 -46.05 3.01
CA VAL A 400 -0.41 -45.16 4.15
C VAL A 400 -1.92 -45.03 4.34
N ILE A 401 -2.67 -44.82 3.25
CA ILE A 401 -4.14 -44.72 3.29
C ILE A 401 -4.76 -46.02 3.83
N LYS A 402 -4.28 -47.17 3.37
CA LYS A 402 -4.78 -48.47 3.83
C LYS A 402 -4.56 -48.65 5.34
N LEU A 403 -3.38 -48.30 5.86
CA LEU A 403 -3.06 -48.39 7.28
C LEU A 403 -3.88 -47.41 8.15
N ILE A 404 -4.19 -46.21 7.63
CA ILE A 404 -5.09 -45.27 8.33
C ILE A 404 -6.52 -45.83 8.37
N LEU A 405 -7.05 -46.33 7.25
CA LEU A 405 -8.40 -46.91 7.17
C LEU A 405 -8.52 -48.16 8.06
N GLU A 406 -7.54 -49.06 8.04
CA GLU A 406 -7.56 -50.27 8.87
C GLU A 406 -7.60 -49.94 10.37
N ASN A 407 -6.83 -48.93 10.82
CA ASN A 407 -6.87 -48.48 12.22
C ASN A 407 -8.16 -47.75 12.62
N VAL A 408 -8.81 -47.04 11.69
CA VAL A 408 -10.11 -46.37 11.93
C VAL A 408 -11.24 -47.38 12.10
N TYR A 409 -11.21 -48.50 11.36
CA TYR A 409 -12.27 -49.52 11.42
C TYR A 409 -12.09 -50.59 12.52
N SER A 410 -10.93 -50.69 13.17
CA SER A 410 -10.61 -51.82 14.05
C SER A 410 -10.65 -51.57 15.56
N ASN A 411 -10.88 -50.34 16.05
CA ASN A 411 -10.83 -50.01 17.48
C ASN A 411 -12.09 -49.28 18.00
N GLU A 412 -12.97 -50.02 18.69
CA GLU A 412 -14.19 -49.52 19.34
C GLU A 412 -13.95 -48.68 20.63
N GLN A 413 -12.80 -48.01 20.78
CA GLN A 413 -12.44 -47.29 22.01
C GLN A 413 -11.97 -45.83 21.83
N ILE A 414 -12.24 -45.20 20.67
CA ILE A 414 -11.82 -43.80 20.41
C ILE A 414 -12.97 -42.93 19.84
N ASP A 415 -14.02 -42.72 20.65
CA ASP A 415 -15.20 -41.90 20.29
C ASP A 415 -14.89 -40.42 19.95
N LYS A 416 -13.71 -39.90 20.32
CA LYS A 416 -13.32 -38.51 19.97
C LYS A 416 -12.72 -38.38 18.57
N VAL A 417 -12.00 -39.38 18.06
CA VAL A 417 -11.28 -39.27 16.78
C VAL A 417 -12.22 -39.46 15.58
N ASN A 418 -13.23 -40.32 15.70
CA ASN A 418 -14.23 -40.51 14.65
C ASN A 418 -15.02 -39.22 14.34
N PHE A 419 -15.32 -38.41 15.34
CA PHE A 419 -16.00 -37.12 15.13
C PHE A 419 -15.08 -36.10 14.42
N THR A 420 -13.79 -36.07 14.77
CA THR A 420 -12.79 -35.19 14.15
C THR A 420 -12.49 -35.59 12.69
N ILE A 421 -12.42 -36.89 12.38
CA ILE A 421 -12.21 -37.38 11.00
C ILE A 421 -13.43 -37.09 10.12
N TYR A 422 -14.65 -37.26 10.64
CA TYR A 422 -15.87 -36.93 9.89
C TYR A 422 -15.97 -35.42 9.63
N ILE A 423 -15.62 -34.59 10.62
CA ILE A 423 -15.50 -33.14 10.44
C ILE A 423 -14.37 -32.80 9.45
N LEU A 424 -13.23 -33.50 9.45
CA LEU A 424 -12.13 -33.22 8.52
C LEU A 424 -12.45 -33.55 7.05
N ILE A 425 -13.24 -34.58 6.79
CA ILE A 425 -13.75 -34.87 5.44
C ILE A 425 -14.74 -33.78 4.99
N ILE A 426 -15.53 -33.23 5.93
CA ILE A 426 -16.42 -32.10 5.70
C ILE A 426 -15.62 -30.78 5.53
N ASP A 427 -14.56 -30.56 6.30
CA ASP A 427 -13.67 -29.40 6.20
C ASP A 427 -12.86 -29.42 4.89
N LEU A 428 -12.51 -30.60 4.37
CA LEU A 428 -11.94 -30.75 3.03
C LEU A 428 -12.91 -30.30 1.92
N PHE A 429 -14.23 -30.42 2.14
CA PHE A 429 -15.25 -29.83 1.27
C PHE A 429 -15.48 -28.32 1.54
N ILE A 430 -15.34 -27.85 2.79
CA ILE A 430 -15.54 -26.44 3.17
C ILE A 430 -14.32 -25.55 2.83
N ALA A 431 -13.11 -26.13 2.72
CA ALA A 431 -11.84 -25.43 2.48
C ALA A 431 -11.74 -24.66 1.14
N PHE A 432 -12.80 -24.64 0.33
CA PHE A 432 -12.90 -23.81 -0.87
C PHE A 432 -13.25 -22.33 -0.60
N TYR A 433 -13.64 -21.96 0.62
CA TYR A 433 -13.95 -20.55 0.96
C TYR A 433 -13.16 -20.00 2.16
N SER A 434 -12.10 -19.25 1.83
CA SER A 434 -11.29 -18.37 2.68
C SER A 434 -10.36 -19.01 3.73
N SER A 435 -9.14 -18.50 3.81
CA SER A 435 -8.20 -18.75 4.90
C SER A 435 -7.63 -17.44 5.46
N TYR A 436 -7.79 -17.26 6.77
CA TYR A 436 -6.97 -16.39 7.60
C TYR A 436 -6.32 -17.30 8.64
N ASN A 437 -5.01 -17.19 8.82
CA ASN A 437 -4.30 -17.95 9.86
C ASN A 437 -4.40 -17.24 11.21
N THR A 438 -4.75 -18.00 12.24
CA THR A 438 -4.52 -17.64 13.65
C THR A 438 -3.85 -18.82 14.34
N GLU A 439 -2.58 -18.67 14.70
CA GLU A 439 -1.90 -19.58 15.63
C GLU A 439 -2.44 -19.42 17.05
N TYR A 440 -2.69 -20.54 17.72
CA TYR A 440 -2.92 -20.59 19.16
C TYR A 440 -1.78 -21.38 19.81
N ALA A 441 -1.07 -20.75 20.73
CA ALA A 441 -0.13 -21.41 21.64
C ALA A 441 -0.60 -21.21 23.08
N THR A 442 -0.72 -22.30 23.83
CA THR A 442 -1.19 -22.32 25.22
C THR A 442 -0.11 -21.81 26.16
N LEU A 443 -0.11 -20.49 26.41
CA LEU A 443 0.71 -19.84 27.44
C LEU A 443 -0.17 -19.12 28.46
N LEU A 444 0.35 -18.96 29.69
CA LEU A 444 -0.30 -18.21 30.78
C LEU A 444 -0.74 -16.81 30.31
N TYR A 445 -2.03 -16.64 30.06
CA TYR A 445 -2.62 -15.38 29.61
C TYR A 445 -2.46 -14.28 30.67
N LYS A 446 -1.41 -13.45 30.50
CA LYS A 446 -1.27 -12.18 31.20
C LYS A 446 -2.02 -11.09 30.44
N TRP A 447 -3.16 -10.72 30.99
CA TRP A 447 -4.01 -9.64 30.48
C TRP A 447 -3.38 -8.28 30.72
N LEU A 448 -3.60 -7.34 29.80
CA LEU A 448 -3.30 -5.92 30.00
C LEU A 448 -4.55 -5.13 29.61
N ALA A 449 -4.77 -3.99 30.27
CA ALA A 449 -5.81 -3.04 29.87
C ALA A 449 -5.16 -1.75 29.40
N VAL A 450 -5.58 -1.24 28.24
CA VAL A 450 -5.10 0.02 27.70
C VAL A 450 -6.23 0.76 26.99
N THR A 451 -6.29 2.07 27.20
CA THR A 451 -7.22 2.97 26.52
C THR A 451 -6.65 3.52 25.22
N HIS A 452 -7.46 3.57 24.17
CA HIS A 452 -7.23 4.39 22.97
C HIS A 452 -8.54 5.09 22.61
N PHE A 453 -8.55 6.42 22.66
CA PHE A 453 -9.78 7.21 22.55
C PHE A 453 -9.82 8.16 21.34
N GLU A 454 -8.76 8.29 20.55
CA GLU A 454 -8.81 9.05 19.31
C GLU A 454 -9.63 8.29 18.25
N PRO A 455 -10.59 8.93 17.53
CA PRO A 455 -11.07 10.31 17.71
C PRO A 455 -12.05 10.46 18.88
N ASN A 456 -13.06 9.60 18.99
CA ASN A 456 -14.23 9.75 19.88
C ASN A 456 -14.56 8.44 20.63
N GLY A 457 -13.52 7.80 21.17
CA GLY A 457 -13.62 6.56 21.94
C GLY A 457 -13.81 6.77 23.45
N ALA A 458 -13.61 7.97 23.99
CA ALA A 458 -13.71 8.22 25.43
C ALA A 458 -15.15 8.02 25.94
N LYS A 459 -16.16 8.38 25.12
CA LYS A 459 -17.59 8.12 25.36
C LYS A 459 -17.94 6.65 25.63
N ARG A 460 -17.06 5.70 25.25
CA ARG A 460 -17.22 4.26 25.52
C ARG A 460 -16.72 3.83 26.90
N MET A 461 -15.88 4.63 27.55
CA MET A 461 -15.30 4.34 28.87
C MET A 461 -16.00 5.12 29.98
N PHE A 462 -16.35 6.38 29.74
CA PHE A 462 -17.08 7.23 30.69
C PHE A 462 -17.98 8.23 29.95
N PRO A 463 -19.14 8.62 30.53
CA PRO A 463 -19.97 9.65 29.94
C PRO A 463 -19.24 11.00 29.87
N CYS A 464 -19.07 11.54 28.67
CA CYS A 464 -18.41 12.83 28.44
C CYS A 464 -18.88 13.49 27.14
N TRP A 465 -18.66 14.80 27.06
CA TRP A 465 -18.75 15.56 25.81
C TRP A 465 -17.50 15.26 24.98
N ASP A 466 -17.55 14.20 24.18
CA ASP A 466 -16.36 13.62 23.52
C ASP A 466 -15.97 14.36 22.23
N GLU A 467 -15.63 15.64 22.41
CA GLU A 467 -15.31 16.60 21.37
C GLU A 467 -13.97 17.29 21.68
N PRO A 468 -13.10 17.51 20.67
CA PRO A 468 -11.71 17.92 20.92
C PRO A 468 -11.62 19.33 21.52
N ALA A 469 -12.57 20.21 21.22
CA ALA A 469 -12.62 21.57 21.78
C ALA A 469 -13.14 21.62 23.23
N LEU A 470 -13.93 20.64 23.67
CA LEU A 470 -14.58 20.63 24.99
C LEU A 470 -13.63 20.09 26.06
N LYS A 471 -12.55 20.84 26.29
CA LYS A 471 -11.48 20.49 27.22
C LYS A 471 -11.92 20.59 28.69
N ALA A 472 -11.38 19.71 29.52
CA ALA A 472 -11.61 19.67 30.97
C ALA A 472 -10.34 19.26 31.73
N THR A 473 -10.36 19.41 33.06
CA THR A 473 -9.39 18.80 33.96
C THR A 473 -9.89 17.43 34.42
N PHE A 474 -9.06 16.40 34.39
CA PHE A 474 -9.42 15.04 34.80
C PHE A 474 -8.75 14.69 36.13
N ASN A 475 -9.55 14.22 37.10
CA ASN A 475 -9.08 13.68 38.37
C ASN A 475 -9.31 12.16 38.34
N ILE A 476 -8.24 11.40 38.10
CA ILE A 476 -8.32 9.97 37.77
C ILE A 476 -7.90 9.15 38.99
N SER A 477 -8.71 8.14 39.35
CA SER A 477 -8.31 7.09 40.28
C SER A 477 -8.75 5.73 39.76
N VAL A 478 -7.96 4.70 40.04
CA VAL A 478 -8.17 3.33 39.53
C VAL A 478 -7.97 2.34 40.67
N LEU A 479 -8.91 1.41 40.80
CA LEU A 479 -8.82 0.27 41.72
C LEU A 479 -8.34 -0.95 40.93
N HIS A 480 -7.24 -1.57 41.34
CA HIS A 480 -6.60 -2.67 40.61
C HIS A 480 -5.94 -3.69 41.57
N TYR A 481 -5.66 -4.90 41.08
CA TYR A 481 -4.94 -5.91 41.86
C TYR A 481 -3.46 -5.52 42.10
N GLN A 482 -2.87 -6.03 43.19
CA GLN A 482 -1.51 -5.69 43.60
C GLN A 482 -0.42 -6.08 42.59
N ASN A 483 -0.67 -7.12 41.78
CA ASN A 483 0.26 -7.63 40.77
C ASN A 483 0.30 -6.78 39.48
N TYR A 484 -0.56 -5.78 39.34
CA TYR A 484 -0.57 -4.85 38.21
C TYR A 484 -0.12 -3.45 38.63
N SER A 485 0.72 -2.83 37.82
CA SER A 485 0.98 -1.39 37.85
C SER A 485 -0.07 -0.66 37.00
N VAL A 486 -0.56 0.47 37.50
CA VAL A 486 -1.47 1.35 36.76
C VAL A 486 -0.80 2.70 36.50
N LEU A 487 -0.86 3.14 35.25
CA LEU A 487 -0.36 4.41 34.74
C LEU A 487 -1.52 5.24 34.20
N SER A 488 -1.41 6.57 34.33
CA SER A 488 -2.30 7.52 33.66
C SER A 488 -1.51 8.75 33.21
N ASN A 489 -2.16 9.78 32.66
CA ASN A 489 -1.53 10.99 32.12
C ASN A 489 -0.56 11.68 33.10
N MET A 490 -0.96 11.76 34.37
CA MET A 490 -0.23 12.46 35.42
C MET A 490 0.51 11.52 36.38
N PRO A 491 1.47 12.02 37.19
CA PRO A 491 2.08 11.24 38.25
C PRO A 491 1.06 10.77 39.30
N ILE A 492 1.34 9.63 39.92
CA ILE A 492 0.62 9.15 41.11
C ILE A 492 0.71 10.20 42.22
N GLN A 493 -0.42 10.48 42.89
CA GLN A 493 -0.51 11.35 44.05
C GLN A 493 -0.52 10.54 45.36
N LYS A 494 -1.35 9.48 45.42
CA LYS A 494 -1.53 8.60 46.60
C LYS A 494 -1.91 7.19 46.16
N GLN A 495 -1.58 6.20 47.00
CA GLN A 495 -2.05 4.81 46.84
C GLN A 495 -2.51 4.29 48.20
N PHE A 496 -3.59 3.50 48.20
CA PHE A 496 -4.16 2.91 49.40
C PHE A 496 -4.41 1.41 49.21
N LEU A 497 -3.98 0.58 50.17
CA LEU A 497 -4.28 -0.85 50.15
C LEU A 497 -5.70 -1.11 50.69
N VAL A 498 -6.58 -1.60 49.82
CA VAL A 498 -7.95 -2.00 50.15
C VAL A 498 -7.94 -3.45 50.64
N LYS A 499 -7.52 -3.64 51.90
CA LYS A 499 -7.31 -4.95 52.55
C LYS A 499 -8.49 -5.94 52.43
N GLN A 500 -9.72 -5.44 52.26
CA GLN A 500 -10.93 -6.26 52.11
C GLN A 500 -11.06 -6.97 50.76
N LYS A 501 -10.26 -6.61 49.75
CA LYS A 501 -10.38 -7.12 48.37
C LYS A 501 -9.05 -7.42 47.67
N ASP A 502 -7.93 -7.39 48.39
CA ASP A 502 -6.57 -7.57 47.85
C ASP A 502 -6.23 -6.64 46.65
N MET A 503 -6.72 -5.40 46.71
CA MET A 503 -6.57 -4.39 45.66
C MET A 503 -5.92 -3.10 46.17
N ILE A 504 -5.28 -2.37 45.27
CA ILE A 504 -4.72 -1.03 45.48
C ILE A 504 -5.63 -0.01 44.80
N HIS A 505 -6.00 1.05 45.52
CA HIS A 505 -6.65 2.23 44.95
C HIS A 505 -5.59 3.30 44.67
N THR A 506 -5.24 3.47 43.40
CA THR A 506 -4.24 4.44 42.93
C THR A 506 -4.93 5.73 42.50
N HIS A 507 -4.51 6.86 43.07
CA HIS A 507 -5.01 8.21 42.77
C HIS A 507 -3.90 9.00 42.06
N PHE A 508 -4.23 9.59 40.92
CA PHE A 508 -3.32 10.43 40.13
C PHE A 508 -3.51 11.92 40.47
N LYS A 509 -2.50 12.75 40.19
CA LYS A 509 -2.68 14.21 40.24
C LYS A 509 -3.66 14.64 39.14
N THR A 510 -4.46 15.67 39.40
CA THR A 510 -5.36 16.27 38.41
C THR A 510 -4.59 16.74 37.17
N THR A 511 -5.12 16.48 35.98
CA THR A 511 -4.52 16.94 34.72
C THR A 511 -4.65 18.46 34.56
N PRO A 512 -3.81 19.10 33.72
CA PRO A 512 -4.16 20.37 33.08
C PRO A 512 -5.47 20.26 32.28
N ILE A 513 -5.98 21.41 31.82
CA ILE A 513 -7.10 21.46 30.88
C ILE A 513 -6.67 20.78 29.57
N MET A 514 -7.34 19.69 29.22
CA MET A 514 -7.03 18.84 28.05
C MET A 514 -8.29 18.19 27.48
N SER A 515 -8.21 17.64 26.27
CA SER A 515 -9.36 17.01 25.59
C SER A 515 -9.60 15.56 26.06
N THR A 516 -10.83 15.07 25.89
CA THR A 516 -11.23 13.69 26.25
C THR A 516 -10.41 12.61 25.56
N TYR A 517 -10.15 12.78 24.25
CA TYR A 517 -9.49 11.77 23.41
C TYR A 517 -8.02 11.45 23.76
N ILE A 518 -7.41 12.25 24.64
CA ILE A 518 -6.04 12.07 25.17
C ILE A 518 -6.01 11.68 26.65
N VAL A 519 -7.15 11.39 27.27
CA VAL A 519 -7.21 10.67 28.55
C VAL A 519 -6.65 9.26 28.33
N ALA A 520 -5.69 8.85 29.16
CA ALA A 520 -5.02 7.57 29.02
C ALA A 520 -4.93 6.84 30.36
N ILE A 521 -5.19 5.53 30.33
CA ILE A 521 -4.97 4.59 31.43
C ILE A 521 -4.33 3.32 30.85
N VAL A 522 -3.25 2.85 31.49
CA VAL A 522 -2.64 1.54 31.21
C VAL A 522 -2.57 0.74 32.51
N MET A 523 -3.03 -0.49 32.50
CA MET A 523 -2.85 -1.49 33.56
C MET A 523 -2.05 -2.66 33.01
N SER A 524 -0.86 -2.90 33.56
CA SER A 524 0.08 -3.93 33.07
C SER A 524 1.05 -4.35 34.16
N ASP A 525 1.72 -5.49 33.99
CA ASP A 525 2.81 -5.96 34.84
C ASP A 525 4.20 -5.51 34.33
N PHE A 526 4.24 -4.44 33.52
CA PHE A 526 5.45 -4.01 32.83
C PHE A 526 6.52 -3.43 33.76
N ILE A 527 7.78 -3.67 33.40
CA ILE A 527 8.96 -3.17 34.07
C ILE A 527 9.22 -1.73 33.63
N LYS A 528 9.49 -0.85 34.62
CA LYS A 528 9.90 0.53 34.40
C LYS A 528 11.40 0.64 34.15
N VAL A 529 11.78 1.35 33.09
CA VAL A 529 13.16 1.79 32.80
C VAL A 529 13.19 3.32 32.84
N PRO A 530 13.55 3.95 33.98
CA PRO A 530 13.56 5.40 34.14
C PRO A 530 14.85 6.04 33.62
N ASN A 531 14.81 7.32 33.24
CA ASN A 531 16.03 8.13 33.09
C ASN A 531 16.56 8.61 34.46
N ALA A 532 17.73 9.26 34.46
CA ALA A 532 18.42 9.72 35.68
C ALA A 532 17.55 10.58 36.61
N ASN A 533 16.65 11.39 36.05
CA ASN A 533 15.75 12.26 36.81
C ASN A 533 14.32 11.70 36.95
N ASN A 534 14.06 10.48 36.47
CA ASN A 534 12.76 9.78 36.52
C ASN A 534 11.60 10.54 35.82
N THR A 535 11.94 11.47 34.92
CA THR A 535 11.01 12.33 34.16
C THR A 535 10.63 11.73 32.81
N ILE A 536 11.48 10.91 32.20
CA ILE A 536 11.22 10.17 30.96
C ILE A 536 11.45 8.70 31.26
N ASN A 537 10.43 7.86 31.07
CA ASN A 537 10.47 6.45 31.48
C ASN A 537 9.93 5.55 30.37
N MET A 538 10.62 4.45 30.06
CA MET A 538 10.10 3.39 29.21
C MET A 538 9.41 2.31 30.06
N TRP A 539 8.34 1.70 29.54
CA TRP A 539 7.61 0.60 30.17
C TRP A 539 7.44 -0.55 29.17
N CYS A 540 7.92 -1.75 29.51
CA CYS A 540 7.89 -2.94 28.64
C CYS A 540 7.89 -4.25 29.47
N LYS A 541 7.61 -5.39 28.84
CA LYS A 541 7.52 -6.69 29.54
C LYS A 541 8.85 -7.16 30.16
N SER A 542 9.92 -7.20 29.36
CA SER A 542 11.24 -7.69 29.79
C SER A 542 12.42 -7.27 28.90
N LEU A 543 12.19 -6.43 27.88
CA LEU A 543 13.15 -6.12 26.81
C LEU A 543 13.96 -4.83 27.08
N THR A 544 14.50 -4.68 28.30
CA THR A 544 15.08 -3.41 28.79
C THR A 544 16.26 -2.89 27.96
N THR A 545 17.07 -3.76 27.37
CA THR A 545 18.17 -3.36 26.47
C THR A 545 17.68 -2.86 25.11
N LYS A 546 16.52 -3.37 24.62
CA LYS A 546 15.99 -3.03 23.29
C LYS A 546 15.24 -1.69 23.24
N VAL A 547 15.02 -1.05 24.39
CA VAL A 547 14.37 0.28 24.47
C VAL A 547 15.36 1.44 24.65
N THR A 548 16.66 1.16 24.84
CA THR A 548 17.70 2.17 25.12
C THR A 548 17.81 3.22 24.01
N LEU A 549 17.68 2.83 22.73
CA LEU A 549 17.70 3.78 21.61
C LEU A 549 16.53 4.77 21.70
N ALA A 550 15.30 4.26 21.84
CA ALA A 550 14.10 5.08 21.91
C ALA A 550 14.13 6.03 23.12
N HIS A 551 14.66 5.56 24.25
CA HIS A 551 14.85 6.36 25.46
C HIS A 551 15.80 7.55 25.23
N ASN A 552 16.99 7.28 24.68
CA ASN A 552 18.01 8.30 24.37
C ASN A 552 17.50 9.34 23.35
N ILE A 553 16.68 8.92 22.39
CA ILE A 553 16.05 9.82 21.42
C ILE A 553 15.00 10.69 22.10
N ALA A 554 14.16 10.11 22.96
CA ALA A 554 13.14 10.86 23.69
C ALA A 554 13.74 11.99 24.53
N GLU A 555 14.83 11.74 25.26
CA GLU A 555 15.51 12.78 26.04
C GLU A 555 15.98 13.97 25.19
N LYS A 556 16.63 13.68 24.05
CA LYS A 556 17.14 14.71 23.14
C LYS A 556 16.01 15.49 22.46
N VAL A 557 14.98 14.79 21.98
CA VAL A 557 13.82 15.40 21.32
C VAL A 557 13.03 16.30 22.28
N VAL A 558 12.79 15.87 23.53
CA VAL A 558 12.09 16.69 24.53
C VAL A 558 12.87 17.97 24.82
N LYS A 559 14.20 17.87 25.01
CA LYS A 559 15.07 19.03 25.23
C LYS A 559 15.00 20.02 24.05
N PHE A 560 15.07 19.52 22.81
CA PHE A 560 14.97 20.34 21.62
C PHE A 560 13.59 21.01 21.50
N LEU A 561 12.49 20.29 21.68
CA LEU A 561 11.13 20.85 21.58
C LEU A 561 10.90 21.99 22.57
N ILE A 562 11.37 21.85 23.82
CA ILE A 562 11.31 22.92 24.83
C ILE A 562 12.07 24.17 24.36
N GLN A 563 13.29 24.00 23.84
CA GLN A 563 14.14 25.10 23.37
C GLN A 563 13.60 25.74 22.08
N TYR A 564 13.09 24.94 21.15
CA TYR A 564 12.55 25.39 19.87
C TYR A 564 11.28 26.22 20.07
N THR A 565 10.35 25.73 20.91
CA THR A 565 9.04 26.36 21.18
C THR A 565 9.06 27.44 22.27
N ASN A 566 10.21 27.64 22.94
CA ASN A 566 10.34 28.50 24.13
C ASN A 566 9.27 28.22 25.21
N SER A 567 8.84 26.95 25.33
CA SER A 567 7.70 26.60 26.18
C SER A 567 8.06 26.59 27.66
N SER A 568 7.34 27.38 28.44
CA SER A 568 7.41 27.41 29.91
C SER A 568 6.73 26.21 30.57
N GLN A 569 5.89 25.48 29.84
CA GLN A 569 5.08 24.39 30.38
C GLN A 569 5.88 23.10 30.52
N LYS A 570 5.93 22.59 31.76
CA LYS A 570 6.62 21.34 32.09
C LYS A 570 5.59 20.21 32.21
N VAL A 571 5.65 19.23 31.30
CA VAL A 571 4.95 17.97 31.50
C VAL A 571 5.64 17.23 32.67
N PRO A 572 4.97 16.91 33.79
CA PRO A 572 5.65 16.44 35.00
C PRO A 572 6.41 15.12 34.83
N LYS A 573 5.97 14.29 33.89
CA LYS A 573 6.61 13.04 33.46
C LYS A 573 6.13 12.68 32.06
N MET A 574 6.94 11.96 31.30
CA MET A 574 6.59 11.34 30.03
C MET A 574 6.88 9.84 30.14
N ASP A 575 5.83 9.05 30.34
CA ASP A 575 5.92 7.59 30.27
C ASP A 575 5.71 7.14 28.82
N HIS A 576 6.58 6.27 28.32
CA HIS A 576 6.54 5.66 27.01
C HIS A 576 6.25 4.16 27.18
N VAL A 577 5.08 3.70 26.76
CA VAL A 577 4.60 2.33 27.00
C VAL A 577 4.60 1.54 25.69
N LEU A 578 5.31 0.41 25.66
CA LEU A 578 5.36 -0.49 24.52
C LEU A 578 4.31 -1.58 24.71
N ILE A 579 3.28 -1.57 23.86
CA ILE A 579 2.14 -2.49 23.94
C ILE A 579 2.30 -3.55 22.83
N PRO A 580 2.37 -4.85 23.17
CA PRO A 580 2.39 -5.91 22.18
C PRO A 580 1.08 -5.94 21.39
N ASN A 581 1.16 -6.11 20.07
CA ASN A 581 0.02 -6.21 19.14
C ASN A 581 -0.97 -5.03 19.25
N PHE A 582 -0.45 -3.80 19.36
CA PHE A 582 -1.31 -2.62 19.50
C PHE A 582 -2.00 -2.28 18.17
N VAL A 583 -3.26 -1.85 18.24
CA VAL A 583 -4.12 -1.59 17.07
C VAL A 583 -3.69 -0.40 16.20
N VAL A 584 -2.72 0.40 16.65
CA VAL A 584 -2.13 1.55 15.95
C VAL A 584 -0.63 1.62 16.25
N ASP A 585 0.16 2.24 15.37
CA ASP A 585 1.63 2.42 15.58
C ASP A 585 1.98 3.11 16.92
N GLY A 586 1.06 3.92 17.47
CA GLY A 586 1.17 4.52 18.79
C GLY A 586 0.30 5.76 18.97
N MET A 587 0.10 6.20 20.21
CA MET A 587 -0.73 7.35 20.57
C MET A 587 0.02 8.34 21.48
N GLY A 588 0.00 9.62 21.10
CA GLY A 588 0.73 10.70 21.76
C GLY A 588 0.03 11.29 22.99
N ASN A 589 -0.63 10.50 23.83
CA ASN A 589 -1.42 11.04 24.96
C ASN A 589 -0.55 11.87 25.91
N TRP A 590 -1.15 12.84 26.60
CA TRP A 590 -0.39 13.78 27.42
C TRP A 590 0.30 13.08 28.59
N GLY A 591 1.64 13.05 28.59
CA GLY A 591 2.47 12.41 29.62
C GLY A 591 2.41 10.87 29.68
N LEU A 592 1.61 10.20 28.85
CA LEU A 592 1.50 8.74 28.77
C LEU A 592 1.39 8.29 27.31
N ILE A 593 2.53 8.27 26.64
CA ILE A 593 2.66 7.95 25.23
C ILE A 593 2.66 6.43 25.07
N THR A 594 1.84 5.90 24.17
CA THR A 594 1.78 4.47 23.87
C THR A 594 2.30 4.17 22.48
N TYR A 595 2.79 2.96 22.28
CA TYR A 595 3.37 2.48 21.02
C TYR A 595 2.99 1.02 20.78
N ASP A 596 2.91 0.61 19.52
CA ASP A 596 3.11 -0.79 19.18
C ASP A 596 4.57 -1.18 19.47
N GLU A 597 4.78 -2.25 20.23
CA GLU A 597 6.09 -2.76 20.62
C GLU A 597 6.99 -2.98 19.39
N THR A 598 6.45 -3.51 18.29
CA THR A 598 7.21 -3.83 17.07
C THR A 598 7.85 -2.60 16.40
N LYS A 599 7.31 -1.40 16.65
CA LYS A 599 7.74 -0.15 16.01
C LYS A 599 8.85 0.56 16.77
N ILE A 600 9.13 0.15 18.01
CA ILE A 600 10.00 0.87 18.96
C ILE A 600 11.16 0.00 19.48
N ILE A 601 10.98 -1.32 19.59
CA ILE A 601 12.10 -2.20 19.93
C ILE A 601 13.20 -2.09 18.88
N TYR A 602 14.44 -1.96 19.33
CA TYR A 602 15.60 -1.89 18.47
C TYR A 602 16.79 -2.60 19.08
N ASP A 603 17.49 -3.38 18.26
CA ASP A 603 18.61 -4.22 18.62
C ASP A 603 19.69 -4.09 17.53
N ASP A 604 20.83 -3.44 17.85
CA ASP A 604 21.93 -3.20 16.90
C ASP A 604 22.48 -4.51 16.29
N SER A 605 22.24 -5.68 16.90
CA SER A 605 22.69 -6.97 16.36
C SER A 605 21.76 -7.58 15.29
N SER A 606 20.51 -7.13 15.21
CA SER A 606 19.47 -7.74 14.36
C SER A 606 18.61 -6.73 13.58
N ASN A 607 18.78 -5.43 13.76
CA ASN A 607 17.98 -4.39 13.11
C ASN A 607 18.83 -3.41 12.28
N SER A 608 18.33 -3.03 11.11
CA SER A 608 19.03 -2.17 10.17
C SER A 608 19.05 -0.69 10.59
N THR A 609 19.98 0.09 10.03
CA THR A 609 20.02 1.57 10.17
C THR A 609 18.72 2.24 9.69
N TYR A 610 18.03 1.63 8.73
CA TYR A 610 16.69 2.07 8.29
C TYR A 610 15.65 1.92 9.40
N GLN A 611 15.63 0.78 10.11
CA GLN A 611 14.79 0.59 11.30
C GLN A 611 15.20 1.55 12.43
N LYS A 612 16.50 1.78 12.64
CA LYS A 612 17.03 2.77 13.60
C LYS A 612 16.46 4.17 13.36
N THR A 613 16.33 4.57 12.10
CA THR A 613 15.72 5.84 11.69
C THR A 613 14.20 5.83 11.87
N LYS A 614 13.50 4.73 11.54
CA LYS A 614 12.05 4.61 11.80
C LYS A 614 11.69 4.77 13.27
N VAL A 615 12.42 4.11 14.18
CA VAL A 615 12.25 4.27 15.63
C VAL A 615 12.41 5.75 16.03
N ALA A 616 13.44 6.42 15.49
CA ALA A 616 13.71 7.83 15.77
C ALA A 616 12.57 8.75 15.34
N LEU A 617 12.08 8.59 14.11
CA LEU A 617 10.96 9.34 13.55
C LEU A 617 9.66 9.10 14.35
N THR A 618 9.35 7.84 14.70
CA THR A 618 8.15 7.50 15.47
C THR A 618 8.19 8.10 16.88
N VAL A 619 9.32 8.01 17.60
CA VAL A 619 9.48 8.64 18.91
C VAL A 619 9.32 10.16 18.82
N ALA A 620 9.95 10.80 17.83
CA ALA A 620 9.84 12.24 17.64
C ALA A 620 8.41 12.70 17.30
N HIS A 621 7.67 11.94 16.46
CA HIS A 621 6.28 12.21 16.12
C HIS A 621 5.39 12.22 17.37
N LYS A 622 5.45 11.18 18.21
CA LYS A 622 4.57 11.08 19.39
C LYS A 622 4.94 12.09 20.49
N LEU A 623 6.18 12.58 20.52
CA LEU A 623 6.62 13.66 21.40
C LEU A 623 6.19 15.05 20.90
N ALA A 624 6.20 15.29 19.59
CA ALA A 624 5.71 16.54 19.01
C ALA A 624 4.23 16.80 19.38
N HIS A 625 3.41 15.75 19.50
CA HIS A 625 2.03 15.84 19.97
C HIS A 625 1.85 16.47 21.37
N GLN A 626 2.86 16.43 22.24
CA GLN A 626 2.79 17.07 23.55
C GLN A 626 2.58 18.60 23.43
N TRP A 627 3.01 19.20 22.30
CA TRP A 627 2.70 20.58 21.93
C TRP A 627 1.56 20.66 20.89
N PHE A 628 1.69 19.92 19.80
CA PHE A 628 0.80 19.98 18.63
C PHE A 628 -0.24 18.85 18.67
N GLY A 629 -1.34 19.10 19.38
CA GLY A 629 -2.41 18.14 19.65
C GLY A 629 -2.86 18.20 21.11
N ASN A 630 -1.92 18.24 22.04
CA ASN A 630 -2.21 18.25 23.48
C ASN A 630 -2.28 19.68 24.04
N LEU A 631 -1.15 20.42 24.01
CA LEU A 631 -1.07 21.79 24.54
C LEU A 631 -1.99 22.75 23.77
N VAL A 632 -1.93 22.70 22.45
CA VAL A 632 -2.91 23.31 21.54
C VAL A 632 -3.55 22.21 20.72
N THR A 633 -4.88 22.16 20.69
CA THR A 633 -5.66 21.10 20.04
C THR A 633 -6.44 21.68 18.86
N PRO A 634 -6.66 20.95 17.75
CA PRO A 634 -7.62 21.38 16.74
C PRO A 634 -9.01 21.61 17.35
N SER A 635 -9.68 22.71 16.98
CA SER A 635 -11.05 23.01 17.44
C SER A 635 -12.09 22.02 16.93
N TRP A 636 -11.84 21.36 15.80
CA TRP A 636 -12.67 20.28 15.30
C TRP A 636 -11.88 19.29 14.46
N TRP A 637 -12.43 18.08 14.29
CA TRP A 637 -11.83 16.96 13.59
C TRP A 637 -11.32 17.22 12.15
N PRO A 638 -11.96 18.07 11.31
CA PRO A 638 -11.41 18.46 10.01
C PRO A 638 -10.05 19.16 10.04
N TYR A 639 -9.71 19.77 11.19
CA TYR A 639 -8.43 20.44 11.43
C TYR A 639 -7.41 19.52 12.11
N LEU A 640 -7.66 18.19 12.18
CA LEU A 640 -6.75 17.23 12.82
C LEU A 640 -5.33 17.23 12.23
N TRP A 641 -5.15 17.76 11.01
CA TRP A 641 -3.83 18.02 10.43
C TRP A 641 -2.99 19.03 11.24
N LEU A 642 -3.58 19.95 12.01
CA LEU A 642 -2.85 20.81 12.97
C LEU A 642 -2.18 20.00 14.09
N SER A 643 -2.64 18.79 14.36
CA SER A 643 -1.99 17.85 15.27
C SER A 643 -1.06 16.92 14.49
N LYS A 644 -1.62 16.12 13.57
CA LYS A 644 -0.92 15.05 12.85
C LYS A 644 0.12 15.57 11.85
N GLY A 645 -0.22 16.61 11.09
CA GLY A 645 0.66 17.22 10.08
C GLY A 645 1.84 17.97 10.70
N LEU A 646 1.60 18.74 11.77
CA LEU A 646 2.68 19.37 12.54
C LEU A 646 3.57 18.31 13.22
N ALA A 647 3.00 17.24 13.79
CA ALA A 647 3.80 16.12 14.32
C ALA A 647 4.63 15.40 13.22
N SER A 648 4.04 15.15 12.05
CA SER A 648 4.74 14.57 10.87
C SER A 648 5.82 15.50 10.30
N PHE A 649 5.66 16.82 10.41
CA PHE A 649 6.70 17.79 10.08
C PHE A 649 7.84 17.71 11.10
N PHE A 650 7.53 17.80 12.39
CA PHE A 650 8.52 17.83 13.46
C PHE A 650 9.32 16.53 13.61
N GLN A 651 8.76 15.35 13.34
CA GLN A 651 9.58 14.12 13.32
C GLN A 651 10.76 14.21 12.35
N THR A 652 10.55 14.81 11.18
CA THR A 652 11.52 14.87 10.10
C THR A 652 12.53 15.99 10.39
N TYR A 653 12.03 17.16 10.75
CA TYR A 653 12.84 18.33 11.12
C TYR A 653 13.75 18.06 12.33
N ILE A 654 13.20 17.60 13.46
CA ILE A 654 13.97 17.42 14.71
C ILE A 654 15.08 16.37 14.55
N ILE A 655 14.79 15.27 13.85
CA ILE A 655 15.79 14.21 13.65
C ILE A 655 16.91 14.66 12.70
N ASN A 656 16.60 15.50 11.72
CA ASN A 656 17.60 16.15 10.86
C ASN A 656 18.52 17.09 11.65
N GLU A 657 17.97 17.91 12.53
CA GLU A 657 18.74 18.91 13.29
C GLU A 657 19.55 18.32 14.45
N ILE A 658 19.05 17.28 15.14
CA ILE A 658 19.75 16.69 16.30
C ILE A 658 20.79 15.64 15.90
N PHE A 659 20.56 14.90 14.80
CA PHE A 659 21.32 13.70 14.50
C PHE A 659 21.88 13.72 13.06
N GLU A 660 23.06 14.32 12.88
CA GLU A 660 23.76 14.43 11.58
C GLU A 660 23.81 13.11 10.79
N ASN A 661 24.10 12.00 11.46
CA ASN A 661 24.17 10.65 10.86
C ASN A 661 22.84 10.16 10.25
N TYR A 662 21.71 10.76 10.61
CA TYR A 662 20.38 10.42 10.14
C TYR A 662 19.90 11.35 9.02
N ARG A 663 20.61 12.44 8.72
CA ARG A 663 20.23 13.43 7.70
C ARG A 663 19.95 12.79 6.34
N ARG A 664 20.86 11.93 5.86
CA ARG A 664 20.71 11.25 4.56
C ARG A 664 19.56 10.24 4.52
N THR A 665 19.30 9.53 5.61
CA THR A 665 18.12 8.63 5.70
C THR A 665 16.82 9.42 5.83
N THR A 666 16.82 10.56 6.51
CA THR A 666 15.68 11.47 6.60
C THR A 666 15.36 12.15 5.26
N GLU A 667 16.37 12.58 4.50
CA GLU A 667 16.25 13.05 3.11
C GLU A 667 15.59 11.99 2.21
N LEU A 668 16.02 10.72 2.34
CA LEU A 668 15.43 9.58 1.63
C LEU A 668 13.94 9.37 1.98
N PHE A 669 13.60 9.30 3.27
CA PHE A 669 12.21 9.17 3.71
C PHE A 669 11.34 10.33 3.24
N MET A 670 11.89 11.54 3.19
CA MET A 670 11.20 12.74 2.72
C MET A 670 10.84 12.62 1.23
N ILE A 671 11.79 12.20 0.37
CA ILE A 671 11.51 11.97 -1.06
C ILE A 671 10.46 10.87 -1.25
N GLN A 672 10.60 9.73 -0.57
CA GLN A 672 9.64 8.62 -0.65
C GLN A 672 8.21 9.10 -0.28
N LYS A 673 8.07 9.87 0.80
CA LYS A 673 6.79 10.47 1.20
C LYS A 673 6.24 11.46 0.16
N ILE A 674 7.08 12.37 -0.36
CA ILE A 674 6.68 13.34 -1.39
C ILE A 674 6.20 12.62 -2.66
N GLN A 675 6.94 11.60 -3.10
CA GLN A 675 6.59 10.81 -4.29
C GLN A 675 5.30 10.00 -4.09
N GLN A 676 5.12 9.36 -2.93
CA GLN A 676 3.88 8.66 -2.58
C GLN A 676 2.67 9.62 -2.55
N CYS A 677 2.81 10.79 -1.94
CA CYS A 677 1.77 11.83 -1.94
C CYS A 677 1.46 12.30 -3.37
N LEU A 678 2.45 12.76 -4.15
CA LEU A 678 2.27 13.21 -5.54
C LEU A 678 1.77 12.12 -6.50
N PHE A 679 1.87 10.84 -6.14
CA PHE A 679 1.31 9.73 -6.92
C PHE A 679 -0.18 9.52 -6.61
N GLN A 680 -0.55 9.53 -5.32
CA GLN A 680 -1.94 9.34 -4.85
C GLN A 680 -2.82 10.59 -5.03
N ASP A 681 -2.21 11.78 -4.97
CA ASP A 681 -2.84 13.09 -5.13
C ASP A 681 -3.04 13.46 -6.61
N THR A 682 -3.25 12.45 -7.45
CA THR A 682 -3.81 12.58 -8.80
C THR A 682 -5.34 12.47 -8.79
N GLY A 683 -5.93 12.03 -7.67
CA GLY A 683 -7.38 11.99 -7.43
C GLY A 683 -7.79 11.13 -6.22
N SER A 684 -6.94 10.17 -5.81
CA SER A 684 -7.19 9.26 -4.68
C SER A 684 -6.93 9.87 -3.30
N LEU A 685 -6.13 10.95 -3.20
CA LEU A 685 -5.90 11.69 -1.97
C LEU A 685 -6.96 12.79 -1.75
N ASN A 686 -7.37 12.99 -0.50
CA ASN A 686 -8.36 14.00 -0.13
C ASN A 686 -7.72 15.35 0.27
N PHE A 687 -8.56 16.37 0.43
CA PHE A 687 -8.22 17.66 1.02
C PHE A 687 -7.49 17.48 2.36
N VAL A 688 -6.53 18.36 2.68
CA VAL A 688 -5.82 18.33 3.97
C VAL A 688 -6.74 18.82 5.10
N THR A 689 -7.43 19.94 4.88
CA THR A 689 -8.59 20.33 5.67
C THR A 689 -9.80 19.57 5.16
N MET A 690 -10.35 18.65 5.95
CA MET A 690 -11.53 17.89 5.52
C MET A 690 -12.76 18.81 5.40
N LYS A 691 -13.74 18.42 4.59
CA LYS A 691 -15.08 19.03 4.63
C LYS A 691 -15.95 18.24 5.60
N LEU A 692 -16.77 18.90 6.43
CA LEU A 692 -17.75 18.20 7.25
C LEU A 692 -18.76 17.49 6.33
N GLY A 693 -18.94 16.19 6.53
CA GLY A 693 -20.04 15.40 5.99
C GLY A 693 -20.85 14.79 7.12
N SER A 694 -22.09 14.38 6.83
CA SER A 694 -23.08 13.92 7.83
C SER A 694 -22.72 12.61 8.54
N THR A 695 -21.75 11.84 8.06
CA THR A 695 -21.32 10.55 8.64
C THR A 695 -19.88 10.61 9.16
N LEU A 696 -19.71 11.21 10.34
CA LEU A 696 -18.42 11.28 11.05
C LEU A 696 -17.85 9.89 11.43
N GLU A 697 -18.71 8.88 11.63
CA GLU A 697 -18.28 7.59 12.19
C GLU A 697 -17.72 6.58 11.14
N ASP A 698 -18.16 6.63 9.87
CA ASP A 698 -17.72 5.68 8.82
C ASP A 698 -16.45 6.10 8.05
N ASN A 699 -16.14 7.40 8.03
CA ASN A 699 -15.01 7.93 7.26
C ASN A 699 -13.73 8.12 8.11
N PHE A 700 -13.84 8.23 9.44
CA PHE A 700 -12.67 8.43 10.30
C PHE A 700 -11.73 7.22 10.31
N PHE A 701 -12.27 6.01 10.33
CA PHE A 701 -11.48 4.77 10.24
C PHE A 701 -10.95 4.47 8.83
N LYS A 702 -11.32 5.29 7.81
CA LYS A 702 -10.79 5.24 6.44
C LYS A 702 -9.78 6.37 6.16
N LEU A 703 -9.36 7.13 7.18
CA LEU A 703 -8.38 8.21 7.02
C LEU A 703 -7.04 7.68 6.51
N ASN A 704 -6.75 8.00 5.24
CA ASN A 704 -5.46 7.72 4.63
C ASN A 704 -4.38 8.57 5.31
N SER A 705 -3.44 7.93 6.00
CA SER A 705 -2.34 8.58 6.73
C SER A 705 -1.51 9.53 5.85
N LEU A 706 -1.48 9.29 4.53
CA LEU A 706 -0.82 10.14 3.54
C LEU A 706 -1.37 11.58 3.47
N VAL A 707 -2.60 11.84 3.95
CA VAL A 707 -3.14 13.22 4.01
C VAL A 707 -2.35 14.07 5.02
N TYR A 708 -1.96 13.48 6.15
CA TYR A 708 -1.14 14.17 7.15
C TYR A 708 0.33 14.26 6.74
N GLU A 709 0.80 13.36 5.86
CA GLU A 709 2.09 13.52 5.21
C GLU A 709 2.07 14.63 4.14
N LYS A 710 1.01 14.78 3.34
CA LYS A 710 0.82 15.97 2.48
C LYS A 710 0.85 17.25 3.32
N ALA A 711 0.16 17.26 4.47
CA ALA A 711 0.19 18.39 5.40
C ALA A 711 1.61 18.74 5.88
N SER A 712 2.43 17.73 6.22
CA SER A 712 3.82 17.95 6.68
C SER A 712 4.72 18.51 5.57
N ILE A 713 4.52 18.05 4.33
CA ILE A 713 5.24 18.56 3.15
C ILE A 713 4.85 20.01 2.84
N LEU A 714 3.57 20.36 2.94
CA LEU A 714 3.08 21.73 2.76
C LEU A 714 3.57 22.67 3.87
N LEU A 715 3.72 22.18 5.11
CA LEU A 715 4.36 22.93 6.20
C LEU A 715 5.86 23.15 5.95
N ARG A 716 6.57 22.18 5.37
CA ARG A 716 7.96 22.36 4.90
C ARG A 716 8.05 23.38 3.77
N MET A 717 7.12 23.37 2.82
CA MET A 717 7.04 24.37 1.75
C MET A 717 6.85 25.78 2.35
N LEU A 718 5.96 25.92 3.33
CA LEU A 718 5.74 27.17 4.06
C LEU A 718 6.99 27.64 4.82
N GLN A 719 7.66 26.75 5.57
CA GLN A 719 8.92 27.06 6.26
C GLN A 719 10.01 27.57 5.29
N ASN A 720 10.14 26.96 4.12
CA ASN A 720 11.09 27.41 3.09
C ASN A 720 10.64 28.70 2.39
N THR A 721 9.34 28.98 2.39
CA THR A 721 8.77 30.23 1.85
C THR A 721 9.07 31.43 2.74
N VAL A 722 8.90 31.30 4.07
CA VAL A 722 9.03 32.42 5.02
C VAL A 722 10.36 32.46 5.77
N THR A 723 11.23 31.45 5.59
CA THR A 723 12.42 31.13 6.41
C THR A 723 12.12 30.43 7.75
N ASP A 724 13.11 29.69 8.24
CA ASP A 724 13.05 28.93 9.50
C ASP A 724 12.79 29.82 10.73
N GLU A 725 13.43 31.00 10.79
CA GLU A 725 13.31 31.94 11.91
C GLU A 725 11.88 32.49 12.04
N VAL A 726 11.30 32.97 10.93
CA VAL A 726 9.92 33.47 10.88
C VAL A 726 8.93 32.35 11.20
N PHE A 727 9.13 31.16 10.63
CA PHE A 727 8.27 30.00 10.89
C PHE A 727 8.30 29.60 12.38
N ARG A 728 9.50 29.56 12.99
CA ARG A 728 9.67 29.30 14.42
C ARG A 728 9.02 30.37 15.29
N LYS A 729 9.25 31.66 14.99
CA LYS A 729 8.66 32.80 15.71
C LYS A 729 7.12 32.74 15.64
N GLY A 730 6.56 32.46 14.47
CA GLY A 730 5.12 32.24 14.29
C GLY A 730 4.57 31.08 15.12
N LEU A 731 5.28 29.94 15.18
CA LEU A 731 4.88 28.81 16.03
C LEU A 731 4.97 29.10 17.53
N ILE A 732 5.97 29.88 17.99
CA ILE A 732 6.05 30.34 19.39
C ILE A 732 4.84 31.23 19.71
N THR A 733 4.50 32.18 18.84
CA THR A 733 3.34 33.07 18.99
C THR A 733 2.02 32.27 19.03
N TYR A 734 1.84 31.32 18.12
CA TYR A 734 0.69 30.41 18.07
C TYR A 734 0.54 29.60 19.37
N LEU A 735 1.60 28.91 19.80
CA LEU A 735 1.59 28.08 21.01
C LEU A 735 1.34 28.91 22.28
N THR A 736 1.92 30.10 22.37
CA THR A 736 1.75 31.00 23.52
C THR A 736 0.32 31.54 23.60
N LYS A 737 -0.28 31.94 22.47
CA LYS A 737 -1.63 32.51 22.40
C LYS A 737 -2.74 31.48 22.62
N HIS A 738 -2.56 30.25 22.15
CA HIS A 738 -3.60 29.21 22.19
C HIS A 738 -3.35 28.12 23.27
N GLN A 739 -2.39 28.35 24.17
CA GLN A 739 -2.00 27.39 25.21
C GLN A 739 -3.20 26.90 26.06
N PHE A 740 -3.32 25.58 26.23
CA PHE A 740 -4.45 24.90 26.89
C PHE A 740 -5.82 25.07 26.22
N ASN A 741 -5.91 25.80 25.11
CA ASN A 741 -7.13 26.04 24.35
C ASN A 741 -7.11 25.25 23.04
N SER A 742 -8.07 25.52 22.16
CA SER A 742 -8.17 24.94 20.83
C SER A 742 -7.97 26.00 19.75
N ALA A 743 -7.64 25.57 18.53
CA ALA A 743 -7.27 26.46 17.43
C ALA A 743 -7.76 25.96 16.06
N THR A 744 -7.86 26.90 15.13
CA THR A 744 -8.18 26.72 13.71
C THR A 744 -6.92 26.91 12.85
N PRO A 745 -6.95 26.56 11.55
CA PRO A 745 -5.88 26.92 10.61
C PRO A 745 -5.57 28.42 10.59
N ASP A 746 -6.60 29.27 10.66
CA ASP A 746 -6.47 30.72 10.58
C ASP A 746 -5.71 31.31 11.77
N ASP A 747 -5.77 30.68 12.94
CA ASP A 747 -4.96 31.05 14.11
C ASP A 747 -3.46 30.82 13.86
N LEU A 748 -3.11 29.71 13.20
CA LEU A 748 -1.73 29.41 12.81
C LEU A 748 -1.25 30.36 11.70
N TRP A 749 -2.07 30.59 10.68
CA TRP A 749 -1.76 31.52 9.58
C TRP A 749 -1.58 32.95 10.07
N SER A 750 -2.43 33.41 10.99
CA SER A 750 -2.31 34.75 11.59
C SER A 750 -1.02 34.88 12.40
N ALA A 751 -0.64 33.87 13.18
CA ALA A 751 0.59 33.90 13.97
C ALA A 751 1.86 33.89 13.10
N ILE A 752 1.87 33.13 12.00
CA ILE A 752 2.98 33.14 11.03
C ILE A 752 3.00 34.45 10.24
N GLN A 753 1.84 34.99 9.85
CA GLN A 753 1.76 36.30 9.18
C GLN A 753 2.30 37.42 10.07
N SER A 754 1.94 37.48 11.36
CA SER A 754 2.50 38.48 12.27
C SER A 754 4.02 38.37 12.43
N ALA A 755 4.56 37.14 12.47
CA ALA A 755 6.00 36.94 12.51
C ALA A 755 6.70 37.36 11.21
N LEU A 756 6.03 37.24 10.07
CA LEU A 756 6.50 37.64 8.74
C LEU A 756 6.44 39.17 8.54
N ASP A 757 5.34 39.80 8.95
CA ASP A 757 5.14 41.26 8.93
C ASP A 757 6.21 41.99 9.78
N GLU A 758 6.76 41.33 10.81
CA GLU A 758 7.87 41.81 11.65
C GLU A 758 9.28 41.43 11.13
N SER A 759 9.42 40.96 9.89
CA SER A 759 10.69 40.45 9.34
C SER A 759 11.11 41.12 8.03
N ASP A 760 12.41 41.05 7.72
CA ASP A 760 12.99 41.58 6.47
C ASP A 760 12.72 40.70 5.22
N VAL A 761 11.94 39.61 5.34
CA VAL A 761 11.62 38.71 4.22
C VAL A 761 10.61 39.40 3.29
N PRO A 762 10.86 39.59 1.98
CA PRO A 762 9.93 40.28 1.09
C PRO A 762 8.57 39.57 0.94
N HIS A 763 7.48 40.23 1.32
CA HIS A 763 6.14 39.61 1.37
C HIS A 763 4.96 40.55 1.05
N GLU A 764 5.18 41.75 0.51
CA GLU A 764 4.10 42.69 0.16
C GLU A 764 3.08 42.12 -0.84
N ASP A 765 3.52 41.17 -1.68
CA ASP A 765 2.79 40.60 -2.81
C ASP A 765 1.90 39.39 -2.48
N TYR A 766 1.85 38.91 -1.24
CA TYR A 766 1.04 37.75 -0.84
C TYR A 766 0.70 37.73 0.66
N ARG A 767 -0.38 37.04 1.03
CA ARG A 767 -0.70 36.72 2.44
C ARG A 767 -0.65 35.22 2.70
N ILE A 768 -0.14 34.82 3.87
CA ILE A 768 0.08 33.41 4.24
C ILE A 768 -1.21 32.60 4.17
N LYS A 769 -2.33 33.16 4.65
CA LYS A 769 -3.65 32.54 4.57
C LYS A 769 -4.05 32.27 3.11
N GLU A 770 -3.95 33.27 2.24
CA GLU A 770 -4.34 33.17 0.82
C GLU A 770 -3.51 32.12 0.07
N VAL A 771 -2.20 32.07 0.34
CA VAL A 771 -1.31 31.04 -0.22
C VAL A 771 -1.72 29.67 0.30
N MET A 772 -1.73 29.47 1.61
CA MET A 772 -1.91 28.14 2.21
C MET A 772 -3.32 27.58 2.04
N ASP A 773 -4.35 28.43 1.93
CA ASP A 773 -5.72 27.98 1.60
C ASP A 773 -5.79 27.31 0.22
N THR A 774 -4.99 27.76 -0.76
CA THR A 774 -4.95 27.06 -2.06
C THR A 774 -4.37 25.65 -1.97
N TRP A 775 -3.50 25.37 -1.00
CA TRP A 775 -2.84 24.08 -0.83
C TRP A 775 -3.57 23.14 0.15
N MET A 776 -4.13 23.67 1.23
CA MET A 776 -4.77 22.87 2.28
C MET A 776 -6.22 22.50 1.95
N ASN A 777 -6.94 23.37 1.23
CA ASN A 777 -8.39 23.27 1.01
C ASN A 777 -8.75 22.78 -0.41
N GLN A 778 -7.75 22.37 -1.20
CA GLN A 778 -7.92 21.80 -2.55
C GLN A 778 -7.35 20.37 -2.63
N LYS A 779 -7.91 19.55 -3.54
CA LYS A 779 -7.32 18.28 -3.98
C LYS A 779 -6.26 18.56 -5.07
N HIS A 780 -5.47 17.54 -5.40
CA HIS A 780 -4.47 17.58 -6.46
C HIS A 780 -3.30 18.53 -6.16
N TYR A 781 -2.42 18.66 -7.14
CA TYR A 781 -1.25 19.54 -7.17
C TYR A 781 -1.04 20.07 -8.60
N PRO A 782 -0.29 21.19 -8.78
CA PRO A 782 0.00 21.71 -10.11
C PRO A 782 1.19 21.02 -10.78
N PHE A 783 1.11 20.88 -12.10
CA PHE A 783 2.28 20.77 -12.97
C PHE A 783 2.70 22.18 -13.38
N VAL A 784 3.96 22.52 -13.16
CA VAL A 784 4.56 23.80 -13.55
C VAL A 784 5.28 23.62 -14.88
N HIS A 785 4.88 24.37 -15.90
CA HIS A 785 5.46 24.31 -17.25
C HIS A 785 6.40 25.47 -17.48
N VAL A 786 7.63 25.18 -17.89
CA VAL A 786 8.69 26.15 -18.17
C VAL A 786 9.01 26.13 -19.66
N LYS A 787 8.67 27.20 -20.36
CA LYS A 787 8.99 27.40 -21.79
C LYS A 787 10.02 28.50 -21.94
N ARG A 788 10.98 28.34 -22.87
CA ARG A 788 12.05 29.32 -23.08
C ARG A 788 12.19 29.79 -24.52
N ASN A 789 12.38 31.10 -24.67
CA ASN A 789 12.80 31.71 -25.92
C ASN A 789 14.34 31.84 -25.94
N TYR A 790 15.00 30.91 -26.63
CA TYR A 790 16.46 30.86 -26.73
C TYR A 790 17.10 31.96 -27.59
N LYS A 791 16.32 32.87 -28.17
CA LYS A 791 16.85 34.07 -28.85
C LYS A 791 16.90 35.27 -27.91
N THR A 792 15.88 35.48 -27.08
CA THR A 792 15.75 36.63 -26.16
C THR A 792 16.24 36.32 -24.74
N GLY A 793 16.30 35.05 -24.36
CA GLY A 793 16.57 34.63 -22.97
C GLY A 793 15.32 34.60 -22.08
N GLU A 794 14.16 34.95 -22.63
CA GLU A 794 12.88 34.95 -21.92
C GLU A 794 12.47 33.53 -21.50
N VAL A 795 11.96 33.43 -20.27
CA VAL A 795 11.37 32.24 -19.65
C VAL A 795 9.92 32.58 -19.35
N THR A 796 8.99 31.73 -19.77
CA THR A 796 7.57 31.81 -19.42
C THR A 796 7.22 30.60 -18.54
N ILE A 797 6.63 30.85 -17.37
CA ILE A 797 6.19 29.80 -16.44
C ILE A 797 4.67 29.86 -16.28
N SER A 798 3.99 28.73 -16.50
CA SER A 798 2.54 28.56 -16.28
C SER A 798 2.23 27.32 -15.46
N GLN A 799 0.98 27.18 -15.02
CA GLN A 799 0.50 26.04 -14.23
C GLN A 799 -0.69 25.34 -14.88
N THR A 800 -0.80 24.03 -14.67
CA THR A 800 -2.00 23.23 -14.94
C THR A 800 -2.24 22.28 -13.77
N CYS A 801 -3.48 22.10 -13.32
CA CYS A 801 -3.82 21.03 -12.38
C CYS A 801 -3.42 19.65 -12.95
N VAL A 802 -2.96 18.73 -12.08
CA VAL A 802 -2.75 17.32 -12.42
C VAL A 802 -4.01 16.52 -12.10
N TRP A 803 -4.67 16.09 -13.17
CA TRP A 803 -5.87 15.26 -13.15
C TRP A 803 -5.54 13.80 -13.51
N LEU A 804 -6.41 12.87 -13.12
CA LEU A 804 -6.44 11.55 -13.75
C LEU A 804 -6.93 11.66 -15.20
N TYR A 805 -6.52 10.70 -16.04
CA TYR A 805 -6.98 10.58 -17.43
C TYR A 805 -8.49 10.31 -17.41
N GLY A 806 -9.31 11.35 -17.67
CA GLY A 806 -10.78 11.28 -17.59
C GLY A 806 -11.47 12.22 -16.58
N GLU A 807 -10.78 13.14 -15.92
CA GLU A 807 -11.45 14.17 -15.11
C GLU A 807 -11.61 15.50 -15.86
N THR A 808 -12.66 16.28 -15.57
CA THR A 808 -12.85 17.61 -16.15
C THR A 808 -11.65 18.50 -15.89
N GLU A 809 -11.19 19.23 -16.92
CA GLU A 809 -10.62 20.55 -16.67
C GLU A 809 -11.71 21.46 -16.08
N ASN A 810 -11.93 21.33 -14.77
CA ASN A 810 -12.66 22.32 -14.03
C ASN A 810 -11.73 23.53 -13.92
N LYS A 811 -11.89 24.49 -14.86
CA LYS A 811 -10.95 25.56 -15.29
C LYS A 811 -10.41 26.51 -14.20
N ILE A 812 -10.69 26.24 -12.92
CA ILE A 812 -10.59 27.18 -11.81
C ILE A 812 -9.61 26.68 -10.71
N THR A 813 -9.22 25.40 -10.68
CA THR A 813 -8.21 24.90 -9.70
C THR A 813 -6.81 25.35 -10.08
N LYS A 814 -6.33 26.36 -9.37
CA LYS A 814 -4.99 26.93 -9.46
C LYS A 814 -4.47 27.27 -8.06
N TRP A 815 -3.15 27.31 -7.94
CA TRP A 815 -2.43 27.53 -6.70
C TRP A 815 -1.64 28.84 -6.71
N TRP A 816 -1.38 29.36 -5.52
CA TRP A 816 -0.25 30.27 -5.31
C TRP A 816 1.03 29.44 -5.27
N ILE A 817 1.80 29.46 -6.36
CA ILE A 817 3.01 28.63 -6.49
C ILE A 817 4.25 29.46 -6.18
N PRO A 818 5.03 29.11 -5.14
CA PRO A 818 6.33 29.73 -4.88
C PRO A 818 7.34 29.24 -5.92
N ILE A 819 7.84 30.12 -6.78
CA ILE A 819 8.80 29.77 -7.83
C ILE A 819 10.24 30.06 -7.37
N THR A 820 10.98 28.98 -7.13
CA THR A 820 12.43 28.97 -6.88
C THR A 820 13.16 28.38 -8.08
N PHE A 821 14.33 28.91 -8.46
CA PHE A 821 15.10 28.36 -9.58
C PHE A 821 16.61 28.67 -9.53
N ALA A 822 17.39 27.80 -10.16
CA ALA A 822 18.83 27.92 -10.40
C ALA A 822 19.11 27.89 -11.90
N THR A 823 20.25 28.44 -12.32
CA THR A 823 20.69 28.45 -13.74
C THR A 823 22.11 27.92 -13.88
N GLN A 824 22.54 27.62 -15.10
CA GLN A 824 23.88 27.09 -15.34
C GLN A 824 25.01 28.04 -14.91
N SER A 825 24.83 29.35 -15.11
CA SER A 825 25.81 30.38 -14.70
C SER A 825 25.75 30.73 -13.21
N ASN A 826 24.59 30.53 -12.58
CA ASN A 826 24.40 30.67 -11.12
C ASN A 826 23.70 29.42 -10.55
N PRO A 827 24.45 28.31 -10.36
CA PRO A 827 23.91 27.04 -9.87
C PRO A 827 23.78 27.02 -8.34
N ASP A 828 23.21 28.08 -7.76
CA ASP A 828 22.88 28.14 -6.34
C ASP A 828 21.53 27.44 -6.07
N PHE A 829 21.60 26.34 -5.32
CA PHE A 829 20.45 25.57 -4.85
C PHE A 829 20.20 25.77 -3.34
N SER A 830 20.96 26.62 -2.65
CA SER A 830 20.88 26.81 -1.20
C SER A 830 19.76 27.76 -0.79
N ASN A 831 19.54 28.84 -1.55
CA ASN A 831 18.47 29.79 -1.29
C ASN A 831 17.12 29.26 -1.82
N THR A 832 16.27 28.79 -0.90
CA THR A 832 14.93 28.25 -1.20
C THR A 832 13.80 29.27 -1.04
N VAL A 833 14.10 30.55 -0.77
CA VAL A 833 13.09 31.63 -0.72
C VAL A 833 12.58 31.90 -2.14
N PRO A 834 11.25 32.08 -2.35
CA PRO A 834 10.68 32.28 -3.68
C PRO A 834 11.19 33.58 -4.33
N ARG A 835 11.57 33.49 -5.62
CA ARG A 835 11.98 34.68 -6.40
C ARG A 835 10.80 35.30 -7.15
N TYR A 836 9.79 34.50 -7.46
CA TYR A 836 8.55 34.91 -8.09
C TYR A 836 7.39 34.10 -7.52
N TRP A 837 6.18 34.66 -7.60
CA TRP A 837 4.94 33.96 -7.32
C TRP A 837 4.14 33.82 -8.60
N LEU A 838 3.74 32.60 -8.94
CA LEU A 838 2.72 32.38 -9.97
C LEU A 838 1.36 32.33 -9.26
N ARG A 839 0.55 33.37 -9.46
CA ARG A 839 -0.74 33.54 -8.78
C ARG A 839 -1.87 32.75 -9.46
N PRO A 840 -2.99 32.47 -8.77
CA PRO A 840 -4.17 31.82 -9.38
C PRO A 840 -4.87 32.67 -10.45
N ASP A 841 -4.93 33.99 -10.30
CA ASP A 841 -5.52 34.90 -11.30
C ASP A 841 -4.65 35.02 -12.57
N GLN A 842 -3.33 34.91 -12.42
CA GLN A 842 -2.38 34.94 -13.53
C GLN A 842 -2.46 33.70 -14.43
N HIS A 843 -2.18 33.91 -15.73
CA HIS A 843 -2.02 32.80 -16.69
C HIS A 843 -0.58 32.28 -16.73
N ASN A 844 0.38 33.20 -16.69
CA ASN A 844 1.81 32.92 -16.61
C ASN A 844 2.56 34.06 -15.91
N ILE A 845 3.82 33.81 -15.59
CA ILE A 845 4.83 34.82 -15.26
C ILE A 845 5.96 34.74 -16.29
N SER A 846 6.67 35.85 -16.52
CA SER A 846 7.84 35.91 -17.39
C SER A 846 9.02 36.67 -16.78
N PHE A 847 10.22 36.21 -17.09
CA PHE A 847 11.50 36.86 -16.73
C PHE A 847 12.60 36.41 -17.69
N THR A 848 13.75 37.08 -17.68
CA THR A 848 14.89 36.76 -18.57
C THR A 848 16.03 36.08 -17.83
N ILE A 849 16.67 35.09 -18.48
CA ILE A 849 17.94 34.48 -18.05
C ILE A 849 18.91 34.40 -19.23
N ASN A 850 20.16 34.02 -19.00
CA ASN A 850 21.12 33.80 -20.07
C ASN A 850 20.57 32.75 -21.09
N PRO A 851 20.47 33.08 -22.40
CA PRO A 851 19.96 32.15 -23.42
C PRO A 851 20.73 30.82 -23.51
N ASN A 852 22.00 30.80 -23.08
CA ASN A 852 22.86 29.62 -23.13
C ASN A 852 22.76 28.70 -21.90
N ASP A 853 22.19 29.17 -20.79
CA ASP A 853 22.06 28.36 -19.57
C ASP A 853 20.96 27.30 -19.70
N TRP A 854 20.94 26.30 -18.80
CA TRP A 854 19.70 25.61 -18.39
C TRP A 854 19.02 26.38 -17.24
N ILE A 855 17.74 26.10 -17.00
CA ILE A 855 17.04 26.45 -15.76
C ILE A 855 16.52 25.18 -15.08
N ILE A 856 16.63 25.11 -13.75
CA ILE A 856 16.00 24.08 -12.90
C ILE A 856 15.15 24.80 -11.86
N VAL A 857 13.87 24.46 -11.79
CA VAL A 857 12.85 25.06 -10.89
C VAL A 857 12.53 24.07 -9.75
N ASN A 858 12.03 24.59 -8.62
CA ASN A 858 11.71 23.84 -7.39
C ASN A 858 12.97 23.40 -6.63
N LEU A 859 13.79 24.36 -6.19
CA LEU A 859 15.04 24.11 -5.48
C LEU A 859 14.81 23.24 -4.24
N GLN A 860 15.60 22.17 -4.13
CA GLN A 860 15.53 21.16 -3.08
C GLN A 860 14.16 20.47 -2.91
N LEU A 861 13.32 20.45 -3.95
CA LEU A 861 11.96 19.89 -3.91
C LEU A 861 11.16 20.47 -2.73
N THR A 862 11.27 21.78 -2.47
CA THR A 862 10.57 22.47 -1.38
C THR A 862 9.10 22.71 -1.69
N GLY A 863 8.78 22.96 -2.96
CA GLY A 863 7.43 23.08 -3.47
C GLY A 863 6.77 21.73 -3.72
N TYR A 864 5.49 21.60 -3.35
CA TYR A 864 4.68 20.41 -3.60
C TYR A 864 4.10 20.40 -5.02
N TYR A 865 4.97 20.38 -6.03
CA TYR A 865 4.59 20.41 -7.45
C TYR A 865 5.66 19.79 -8.35
N ARG A 866 5.25 19.31 -9.53
CA ARG A 866 6.15 18.75 -10.55
C ARG A 866 6.50 19.78 -11.61
N VAL A 867 7.64 19.61 -12.29
CA VAL A 867 8.12 20.57 -13.30
C VAL A 867 8.32 19.92 -14.67
N SER A 868 7.78 20.58 -15.70
CA SER A 868 8.03 20.27 -17.11
C SER A 868 8.85 21.40 -17.73
N TYR A 869 9.79 21.06 -18.60
CA TYR A 869 10.55 22.02 -19.39
C TYR A 869 10.40 21.73 -20.89
N ASP A 870 10.68 22.73 -21.73
CA ASP A 870 10.85 22.48 -23.17
C ASP A 870 12.03 21.52 -23.46
N ILE A 871 11.95 20.84 -24.60
CA ILE A 871 12.90 19.79 -25.03
C ILE A 871 14.35 20.28 -24.99
N LYS A 872 14.61 21.53 -25.38
CA LYS A 872 15.97 22.09 -25.43
C LYS A 872 16.52 22.38 -24.03
N ASN A 873 15.67 22.65 -23.04
CA ASN A 873 16.09 22.78 -21.66
C ASN A 873 16.40 21.40 -21.06
N TRP A 874 15.56 20.39 -21.33
CA TRP A 874 15.83 19.00 -20.94
C TRP A 874 17.16 18.49 -21.51
N GLN A 875 17.45 18.76 -22.79
CA GLN A 875 18.74 18.42 -23.41
C GLN A 875 19.93 19.12 -22.73
N LYS A 876 19.79 20.40 -22.32
CA LYS A 876 20.83 21.11 -21.57
C LYS A 876 21.03 20.54 -20.16
N ILE A 877 19.96 20.16 -19.46
CA ILE A 877 20.02 19.48 -18.16
C ILE A 877 20.72 18.12 -18.33
N ALA A 878 20.32 17.31 -19.31
CA ALA A 878 20.94 16.02 -19.60
C ALA A 878 22.43 16.14 -19.93
N HIS A 879 22.82 17.12 -20.76
CA HIS A 879 24.23 17.38 -21.06
C HIS A 879 25.02 17.77 -19.78
N TYR A 880 24.44 18.63 -18.93
CA TYR A 880 25.10 19.04 -17.68
C TYR A 880 25.24 17.89 -16.68
N LEU A 881 24.18 17.07 -16.50
CA LEU A 881 24.22 15.85 -15.69
C LEU A 881 25.27 14.85 -16.21
N ASN A 882 25.42 14.70 -17.51
CA ASN A 882 26.45 13.83 -18.08
C ASN A 882 27.88 14.41 -17.99
N SER A 883 28.05 15.70 -17.67
CA SER A 883 29.37 16.33 -17.41
C SER A 883 29.96 16.01 -16.03
N ASN A 884 31.26 16.29 -15.81
CA ASN A 884 31.91 16.15 -14.50
C ASN A 884 31.42 17.16 -13.44
N LYS A 885 30.55 18.13 -13.82
CA LYS A 885 30.01 19.17 -12.91
C LYS A 885 28.61 18.85 -12.36
N TYR A 886 28.11 17.64 -12.60
CA TYR A 886 26.73 17.23 -12.24
C TYR A 886 26.40 17.38 -10.75
N THR A 887 27.41 17.25 -9.87
CA THR A 887 27.29 17.43 -8.41
C THR A 887 26.90 18.85 -8.00
N ASN A 888 27.07 19.84 -8.88
CA ASN A 888 26.59 21.21 -8.67
C ASN A 888 25.05 21.30 -8.70
N ILE A 889 24.35 20.30 -9.28
CA ILE A 889 22.90 20.18 -9.12
C ILE A 889 22.63 19.44 -7.82
N HIS A 890 21.87 20.07 -6.92
CA HIS A 890 21.56 19.51 -5.60
C HIS A 890 20.89 18.13 -5.70
N VAL A 891 21.23 17.21 -4.80
CA VAL A 891 20.81 15.79 -4.89
C VAL A 891 19.29 15.62 -4.96
N LEU A 892 18.53 16.40 -4.17
CA LEU A 892 17.07 16.38 -4.20
C LEU A 892 16.50 16.83 -5.56
N ASN A 893 17.18 17.76 -6.27
CA ASN A 893 16.80 18.15 -7.62
C ASN A 893 17.21 17.13 -8.68
N ARG A 894 18.34 16.43 -8.49
CA ARG A 894 18.70 15.28 -9.34
C ARG A 894 17.65 14.17 -9.23
N ALA A 895 17.20 13.88 -8.01
CA ALA A 895 16.11 12.94 -7.73
C ALA A 895 14.77 13.40 -8.33
N GLN A 896 14.41 14.68 -8.17
CA GLN A 896 13.23 15.28 -8.79
C GLN A 896 13.25 15.15 -10.32
N ILE A 897 14.37 15.49 -10.96
CA ILE A 897 14.54 15.42 -12.42
C ILE A 897 14.21 14.02 -12.95
N ILE A 898 14.68 12.98 -12.27
CA ILE A 898 14.43 11.59 -12.67
C ILE A 898 12.94 11.25 -12.57
N ILE A 899 12.29 11.54 -11.43
CA ILE A 899 10.87 11.18 -11.27
C ILE A 899 9.94 12.03 -12.14
N ASP A 900 10.20 13.34 -12.28
CA ASP A 900 9.36 14.22 -13.10
C ASP A 900 9.50 13.89 -14.59
N SER A 901 10.72 13.59 -15.08
CA SER A 901 10.90 13.15 -16.46
C SER A 901 10.28 11.78 -16.75
N PHE A 902 10.33 10.83 -15.81
CA PHE A 902 9.62 9.55 -15.95
C PHE A 902 8.09 9.73 -16.00
N ILE A 903 7.52 10.57 -15.13
CA ILE A 903 6.08 10.89 -15.18
C ILE A 903 5.70 11.61 -16.48
N LEU A 904 6.60 12.40 -17.08
CA LEU A 904 6.37 12.96 -18.43
C LEU A 904 6.42 11.89 -19.53
N VAL A 905 7.25 10.85 -19.40
CA VAL A 905 7.25 9.70 -20.32
C VAL A 905 5.96 8.90 -20.20
N LEU A 906 5.49 8.60 -18.98
CA LEU A 906 4.23 7.87 -18.76
C LEU A 906 2.98 8.60 -19.26
N ASN A 907 3.06 9.92 -19.49
CA ASN A 907 1.96 10.75 -20.00
C ASN A 907 2.19 11.20 -21.45
N ASP A 908 3.10 10.56 -22.19
CA ASP A 908 3.47 10.88 -23.59
C ASP A 908 3.93 12.33 -23.85
N ARG A 909 4.34 13.04 -22.80
CA ARG A 909 4.87 14.43 -22.85
C ARG A 909 6.39 14.47 -23.01
N MET A 910 7.07 13.34 -22.92
CA MET A 910 8.50 13.18 -23.18
C MET A 910 8.78 11.84 -23.87
N ILE A 911 9.59 11.86 -24.93
CA ILE A 911 10.07 10.63 -25.58
C ILE A 911 11.05 9.92 -24.64
N GLY A 912 10.87 8.60 -24.42
CA GLY A 912 11.68 7.79 -23.51
C GLY A 912 13.20 7.94 -23.69
N TYR A 913 13.69 8.11 -24.93
CA TYR A 913 15.10 8.41 -25.21
C TYR A 913 15.65 9.63 -24.43
N SER A 914 14.85 10.68 -24.26
CA SER A 914 15.24 11.86 -23.47
C SER A 914 15.41 11.53 -21.99
N PHE A 915 14.55 10.66 -21.45
CA PHE A 915 14.68 10.12 -20.09
C PHE A 915 15.95 9.27 -19.96
N LEU A 916 16.27 8.41 -20.94
CA LEU A 916 17.52 7.64 -20.94
C LEU A 916 18.77 8.55 -20.89
N GLN A 917 18.78 9.65 -21.65
CA GLN A 917 19.85 10.66 -21.56
C GLN A 917 19.93 11.31 -20.17
N LEU A 918 18.79 11.57 -19.52
CA LEU A 918 18.71 12.16 -18.18
C LEU A 918 19.17 11.20 -17.08
N ILE A 919 18.99 9.89 -17.20
CA ILE A 919 19.44 8.91 -16.18
C ILE A 919 20.87 8.39 -16.41
N ARG A 920 21.45 8.55 -17.62
CA ARG A 920 22.79 8.03 -17.97
C ARG A 920 23.89 8.42 -16.98
N TYR A 921 23.81 9.61 -16.36
CA TYR A 921 24.79 10.08 -15.37
C TYR A 921 24.81 9.26 -14.07
N LEU A 922 23.75 8.49 -13.75
CA LEU A 922 23.72 7.67 -12.54
C LEU A 922 24.86 6.64 -12.52
N SER A 923 25.31 6.18 -13.70
CA SER A 923 26.49 5.31 -13.86
C SER A 923 27.79 5.81 -13.17
N LYS A 924 27.87 7.09 -12.82
CA LYS A 924 28.97 7.73 -12.05
C LYS A 924 28.50 8.41 -10.75
N ASP A 925 27.20 8.48 -10.47
CA ASP A 925 26.68 9.05 -9.22
C ASP A 925 26.69 7.97 -8.13
N ARG A 926 27.16 8.33 -6.95
CA ARG A 926 27.26 7.44 -5.78
C ARG A 926 26.27 7.81 -4.67
N ASP A 927 25.49 8.87 -4.85
CA ASP A 927 24.51 9.32 -3.86
C ASP A 927 23.19 8.54 -4.01
N TYR A 928 22.90 7.65 -3.04
CA TYR A 928 21.71 6.80 -3.04
C TYR A 928 20.40 7.61 -3.16
N VAL A 929 20.38 8.85 -2.69
CA VAL A 929 19.22 9.75 -2.78
C VAL A 929 18.90 10.12 -4.24
N ALA A 930 19.90 10.19 -5.13
CA ALA A 930 19.68 10.37 -6.57
C ALA A 930 19.22 9.08 -7.28
N TRP A 931 19.56 7.91 -6.73
CA TRP A 931 19.17 6.60 -7.27
C TRP A 931 17.78 6.13 -6.83
N GLN A 932 17.32 6.47 -5.63
CA GLN A 932 16.02 6.00 -5.12
C GLN A 932 14.84 6.18 -6.09
N PRO A 933 14.68 7.30 -6.82
CA PRO A 933 13.57 7.44 -7.75
C PRO A 933 13.62 6.39 -8.87
N LEU A 934 14.81 6.00 -9.33
CA LEU A 934 14.97 4.95 -10.32
C LEU A 934 14.63 3.57 -9.73
N PHE A 935 15.00 3.29 -8.48
CA PHE A 935 14.59 2.06 -7.80
C PHE A 935 13.07 1.97 -7.63
N GLU A 936 12.40 3.05 -7.21
CA GLU A 936 10.93 3.08 -7.11
C GLU A 936 10.26 2.95 -8.49
N ILE A 937 10.85 3.51 -9.55
CA ILE A 937 10.41 3.27 -10.93
C ILE A 937 10.55 1.78 -11.28
N MET A 938 11.67 1.14 -10.95
CA MET A 938 11.92 -0.29 -11.19
C MET A 938 10.97 -1.21 -10.41
N GLU A 939 10.75 -0.95 -9.11
CA GLU A 939 9.80 -1.69 -8.26
C GLU A 939 8.34 -1.56 -8.75
N ARG A 940 8.01 -0.51 -9.52
CA ARG A 940 6.67 -0.26 -10.08
C ARG A 940 6.50 -0.76 -11.53
N MET A 941 7.58 -1.02 -12.27
CA MET A 941 7.54 -1.69 -13.58
C MET A 941 7.01 -3.15 -13.61
N PRO A 942 7.06 -4.01 -12.56
CA PRO A 942 6.67 -5.43 -12.68
C PRO A 942 5.19 -5.71 -12.93
N LYS A 943 4.29 -4.73 -12.93
CA LYS A 943 2.89 -4.90 -13.38
C LYS A 943 2.59 -4.32 -14.77
N ALA A 944 3.55 -3.63 -15.39
CA ALA A 944 3.47 -3.14 -16.78
C ALA A 944 4.24 -4.03 -17.78
N LEU A 945 4.85 -5.09 -17.26
CA LEU A 945 5.82 -6.00 -17.86
C LEU A 945 5.57 -6.52 -19.31
N LEU A 946 5.18 -7.81 -19.41
CA LEU A 946 5.03 -8.69 -20.61
C LEU A 946 4.75 -7.95 -21.93
N PRO A 947 5.16 -8.38 -23.16
CA PRO A 947 6.43 -8.98 -23.70
C PRO A 947 7.38 -8.17 -24.68
N PRO A 948 7.37 -8.19 -26.05
CA PRO A 948 8.61 -7.95 -26.82
C PRO A 948 8.97 -6.49 -27.18
N GLU A 949 8.01 -5.65 -27.58
CA GLU A 949 8.20 -4.39 -28.37
C GLU A 949 9.21 -3.34 -27.84
N MET A 950 9.73 -3.47 -26.61
CA MET A 950 10.74 -2.55 -26.05
C MET A 950 12.19 -2.73 -26.59
N ILE A 951 12.36 -3.25 -27.81
CA ILE A 951 13.66 -3.57 -28.40
C ILE A 951 14.56 -2.32 -28.58
N HIS A 952 13.98 -1.15 -28.92
CA HIS A 952 14.78 0.05 -29.18
C HIS A 952 15.49 0.65 -27.96
N ILE A 953 14.98 0.42 -26.74
CA ILE A 953 15.65 0.85 -25.49
C ILE A 953 16.87 -0.05 -25.21
N LYS A 954 16.83 -1.31 -25.65
CA LYS A 954 17.84 -2.35 -25.40
C LYS A 954 19.16 -2.10 -26.13
N VAL A 955 19.12 -1.49 -27.31
CA VAL A 955 20.31 -1.31 -28.19
C VAL A 955 21.22 -0.18 -27.74
N GLN A 956 20.70 0.86 -27.07
CA GLN A 956 21.51 2.03 -26.64
C GLN A 956 22.04 1.96 -25.21
N PHE A 957 21.75 0.90 -24.45
CA PHE A 957 22.33 0.66 -23.12
C PHE A 957 23.57 -0.27 -23.14
N TYR A 958 23.87 -0.89 -24.28
CA TYR A 958 25.03 -1.78 -24.46
C TYR A 958 26.07 -1.22 -25.46
N SER A 959 26.11 0.12 -25.60
CA SER A 959 27.16 0.91 -26.27
C SER A 959 27.38 2.26 -25.58
#